data_AF-A0A7D4B1F4-F1
#
_entry.id   AF-A0A7D4B1F4-F1
#
_cell.length_a   1.000
_cell.length_b   1.000
_cell.length_c   1.000
_cell.angle_alpha   90.00
_cell.angle_beta   90.00
_cell.angle_gamma   90.00
#
_symmetry.space_group_name_H-M   'P 1'
#
loop_
_entity.id
_entity.type
_entity.pdbx_description
1 polymer ?
#
loop_
_entity_poly.entity_id
_entity_poly.type
_entity_poly.pdbx_seq_one_letter_code
_entity_poly.pdbx_strand_id
1 'polypeptide(L)'
;MVGPTEWQTNSGTIVGHTAAAAAISVAAVRYDNPRAPESFTSKGTPTFLFAPDGTPLITPEVRQKPNLAAIDGVNTSSFGTSANDYEGDGFPNFFGTSAAAPHAAAVAALLRQSEPTLTPAQVYTRMATTARLIGATTTDPLTGPGLVDAFTAIYGPVAATTPPAVEDMEKGALPTSWTVNSTRAGRVQVVTTLNPASGVHHLLLDSYPGISNRALNEAVWYFNGVTASNALLTFRERKLAAETDELMPTQFTGSSSSDGVALSVDGGTTWYRVFDLTGTNATTTYQTKSVNLTQLATTLGVTLGNDVRLKFQQYGAGAATGSNTTSQAGRVFDDIAVTGLSPAPVALYHSSQPTIGCPGLTVQYADSSLFKPTTYAWTFAGGTPAASTLPNPAVVYNTPGHYPVVLSVSNANGTVARTDTGYVFIYGRAPQATVTTTNASICAGGSVTFSSTAAYCPGTYSWSFPGGTPATSTAASPGTVAYATAGNYTATLTVSNAYGSTTTTILVAVGGRLLPLAETFDNTPNTQTLPPGWSIVNPDHGVTWTLADNIIGRNNQPTRALRAPFWFDSNVGEHDAVYSPALSLTGASPTLLFDVAYGKVSNQQLDSLSVQIADACSGAILGKPYAKGAAGTLPTTSPKDQTIFLPASGADWRQERVDLTPYAGKSVVIRFVGRNGYGQYLYLDNVLVGNNLLSLTSAASVVGLEAWPNPTPQGGTLTVRLPAFTGSVGLRLVDDLGRVVWQEQVQQSGAVLERTLRPGLAPGLYNLLYTPAGGTPAARRLVFE
;
A
#
# COMPACT_ATOMS: atom_id res chain seq x y z
N MET A 1 -36.03 -7.45 -28.59
CA MET A 1 -35.91 -7.64 -27.12
C MET A 1 -35.81 -6.26 -26.50
N VAL A 2 -36.86 -5.85 -25.79
CA VAL A 2 -36.84 -4.66 -24.94
C VAL A 2 -36.01 -5.04 -23.71
N GLY A 3 -34.92 -4.32 -23.44
CA GLY A 3 -34.15 -4.51 -22.22
C GLY A 3 -35.01 -4.25 -20.98
N PRO A 4 -34.62 -4.74 -19.79
CA PRO A 4 -35.40 -4.54 -18.58
C PRO A 4 -35.60 -3.04 -18.33
N THR A 5 -36.85 -2.63 -18.28
CA THR A 5 -37.29 -1.28 -17.91
C THR A 5 -36.86 -1.04 -16.46
N GLU A 6 -35.89 -0.16 -16.25
CA GLU A 6 -35.43 0.24 -14.91
C GLU A 6 -36.52 1.09 -14.25
N TRP A 7 -37.33 0.46 -13.38
CA TRP A 7 -38.30 1.18 -12.57
C TRP A 7 -37.55 1.85 -11.41
N GLN A 8 -37.69 3.17 -11.25
CA GLN A 8 -37.26 3.89 -10.04
C GLN A 8 -38.17 3.50 -8.88
N THR A 9 -37.93 2.34 -8.28
CA THR A 9 -38.68 1.82 -7.12
C THR A 9 -38.38 2.55 -5.81
N ASN A 10 -37.40 3.47 -5.80
CA ASN A 10 -36.85 4.10 -4.59
C ASN A 10 -36.38 3.08 -3.52
N SER A 11 -36.20 1.80 -3.90
CA SER A 11 -35.76 0.73 -3.00
C SER A 11 -34.30 0.91 -2.59
N GLY A 12 -33.92 0.34 -1.44
CA GLY A 12 -32.54 0.38 -0.96
C GLY A 12 -31.57 -0.26 -1.96
N THR A 13 -30.40 0.36 -2.14
CA THR A 13 -29.29 -0.10 -2.98
C THR A 13 -28.17 -0.78 -2.18
N ILE A 14 -28.28 -0.83 -0.85
CA ILE A 14 -27.41 -1.66 0.01
C ILE A 14 -27.81 -3.14 -0.14
N VAL A 15 -26.89 -3.98 -0.61
CA VAL A 15 -27.12 -5.42 -0.87
C VAL A 15 -25.93 -6.28 -0.42
N GLY A 16 -26.10 -7.61 -0.41
CA GLY A 16 -25.01 -8.56 -0.13
C GLY A 16 -24.45 -8.44 1.29
N HIS A 17 -23.13 -8.50 1.44
CA HIS A 17 -22.46 -8.53 2.75
C HIS A 17 -22.72 -7.28 3.61
N THR A 18 -22.84 -6.10 3.00
CA THR A 18 -23.09 -4.85 3.75
C THR A 18 -24.53 -4.77 4.28
N ALA A 19 -25.45 -5.51 3.66
CA ALA A 19 -26.82 -5.67 4.15
C ALA A 19 -26.95 -6.72 5.28
N ALA A 20 -25.88 -7.44 5.63
CA ALA A 20 -25.91 -8.43 6.71
C ALA A 20 -26.20 -7.78 8.07
N ALA A 21 -26.96 -8.47 8.93
CA ALA A 21 -27.33 -7.98 10.25
C ALA A 21 -26.10 -7.68 11.14
N ALA A 22 -25.07 -8.54 11.07
CA ALA A 22 -23.84 -8.40 11.86
C ALA A 22 -22.79 -7.46 11.26
N ALA A 23 -22.98 -6.96 10.03
CA ALA A 23 -22.05 -6.04 9.40
C ALA A 23 -22.35 -4.60 9.82
N ILE A 24 -21.32 -3.75 9.93
CA ILE A 24 -21.48 -2.30 10.00
C ILE A 24 -21.28 -1.75 8.58
N SER A 25 -22.36 -1.35 7.93
CA SER A 25 -22.30 -0.69 6.62
C SER A 25 -22.06 0.80 6.79
N VAL A 26 -21.16 1.36 5.99
CA VAL A 26 -20.67 2.73 6.15
C VAL A 26 -21.02 3.56 4.92
N ALA A 27 -21.71 4.68 5.15
CA ALA A 27 -21.93 5.70 4.13
C ALA A 27 -20.69 6.54 3.92
N ALA A 28 -20.50 7.05 2.70
CA ALA A 28 -19.41 7.95 2.36
C ALA A 28 -19.84 9.42 2.52
N VAL A 29 -18.95 10.20 3.11
CA VAL A 29 -19.06 11.65 3.28
C VAL A 29 -17.72 12.25 2.89
N ARG A 30 -17.71 13.13 1.90
CA ARG A 30 -16.46 13.72 1.40
C ARG A 30 -15.76 14.49 2.52
N TYR A 31 -14.45 14.31 2.67
CA TYR A 31 -13.63 15.01 3.66
C TYR A 31 -13.82 16.54 3.65
N ASP A 32 -14.10 17.09 2.47
CA ASP A 32 -14.23 18.51 2.21
C ASP A 32 -15.69 18.99 2.24
N ASN A 33 -16.66 18.10 2.46
CA ASN A 33 -18.06 18.47 2.63
C ASN A 33 -18.69 17.62 3.72
N PRO A 34 -18.24 17.78 4.99
CA PRO A 34 -18.58 16.85 6.05
C PRO A 34 -20.03 17.00 6.55
N ARG A 35 -20.88 17.75 5.83
CA ARG A 35 -22.28 18.03 6.16
C ARG A 35 -23.26 17.43 5.16
N ALA A 36 -22.79 16.71 4.14
CA ALA A 36 -23.64 16.05 3.18
C ALA A 36 -23.05 14.67 2.80
N PRO A 37 -23.90 13.65 2.62
CA PRO A 37 -23.44 12.37 2.07
C PRO A 37 -23.00 12.52 0.62
N GLU A 38 -22.06 11.67 0.21
CA GLU A 38 -21.68 11.53 -1.19
C GLU A 38 -22.84 11.01 -2.04
N SER A 39 -22.96 11.52 -3.27
CA SER A 39 -24.08 11.20 -4.16
C SER A 39 -24.15 9.71 -4.56
N PHE A 40 -23.01 9.02 -4.49
CA PHE A 40 -22.91 7.58 -4.75
C PHE A 40 -23.11 6.71 -3.52
N THR A 41 -23.32 7.29 -2.32
CA THR A 41 -23.54 6.47 -1.12
C THR A 41 -24.77 5.59 -1.31
N SER A 42 -24.63 4.30 -1.00
CA SER A 42 -25.74 3.36 -1.16
C SER A 42 -26.83 3.67 -0.13
N LYS A 43 -28.08 3.67 -0.59
CA LYS A 43 -29.26 3.95 0.22
C LYS A 43 -29.78 2.66 0.84
N GLY A 44 -30.16 2.68 2.10
CA GLY A 44 -31.01 1.65 2.71
C GLY A 44 -32.49 1.83 2.38
N THR A 45 -33.40 1.12 3.02
CA THR A 45 -33.23 0.04 4.01
C THR A 45 -33.45 -1.31 3.30
N PRO A 46 -32.44 -2.19 3.20
CA PRO A 46 -32.63 -3.47 2.52
C PRO A 46 -33.75 -4.27 3.17
N THR A 47 -34.61 -4.83 2.32
CA THR A 47 -35.77 -5.62 2.71
C THR A 47 -35.57 -7.05 2.23
N PHE A 48 -35.52 -8.00 3.17
CA PHE A 48 -35.40 -9.42 2.86
C PHE A 48 -36.78 -10.05 2.91
N LEU A 49 -37.13 -10.75 1.83
CA LEU A 49 -38.42 -11.43 1.68
C LEU A 49 -38.30 -12.95 1.85
N PHE A 50 -37.07 -13.47 1.88
CA PHE A 50 -36.77 -14.89 1.96
C PHE A 50 -35.66 -15.15 2.99
N ALA A 51 -35.74 -16.29 3.67
CA ALA A 51 -34.71 -16.81 4.55
C ALA A 51 -33.53 -17.36 3.74
N PRO A 52 -32.37 -17.64 4.37
CA PRO A 52 -31.18 -18.16 3.67
C PRO A 52 -31.38 -19.49 2.93
N ASP A 53 -32.38 -20.28 3.33
CA ASP A 53 -32.76 -21.54 2.67
C ASP A 53 -33.76 -21.35 1.51
N GLY A 54 -34.10 -20.09 1.17
CA GLY A 54 -35.03 -19.73 0.11
C GLY A 54 -36.50 -19.75 0.51
N THR A 55 -36.84 -20.03 1.78
CA THR A 55 -38.23 -20.00 2.25
C THR A 55 -38.74 -18.55 2.38
N PRO A 56 -39.98 -18.24 1.93
CA PRO A 56 -40.54 -16.90 2.13
C PRO A 56 -40.71 -16.55 3.60
N LEU A 57 -40.33 -15.33 3.98
CA LEU A 57 -40.56 -14.82 5.33
C LEU A 57 -42.01 -14.37 5.49
N ILE A 58 -42.68 -14.81 6.56
CA ILE A 58 -44.05 -14.38 6.92
C ILE A 58 -44.10 -12.87 7.15
N THR A 59 -43.01 -12.28 7.67
CA THR A 59 -42.84 -10.84 7.82
C THR A 59 -41.52 -10.44 7.16
N PRO A 60 -41.53 -9.54 6.15
CA PRO A 60 -40.32 -9.02 5.56
C PRO A 60 -39.36 -8.47 6.62
N GLU A 61 -38.08 -8.85 6.55
CA GLU A 61 -37.05 -8.33 7.43
C GLU A 61 -36.48 -7.04 6.82
N VAL A 62 -36.82 -5.89 7.40
CA VAL A 62 -36.27 -4.59 7.00
C VAL A 62 -35.10 -4.24 7.91
N ARG A 63 -33.91 -4.07 7.34
CA ARG A 63 -32.70 -3.72 8.12
C ARG A 63 -32.36 -2.25 8.00
N GLN A 64 -32.08 -1.62 9.13
CA GLN A 64 -31.59 -0.24 9.19
C GLN A 64 -30.13 -0.18 8.76
N LYS A 65 -29.93 0.41 7.58
CA LYS A 65 -28.64 0.57 6.90
C LYS A 65 -28.66 1.91 6.14
N PRO A 66 -27.53 2.60 5.97
CA PRO A 66 -26.24 2.29 6.56
C PRO A 66 -26.25 2.48 8.09
N ASN A 67 -25.25 1.91 8.78
CA ASN A 67 -25.19 1.91 10.24
C ASN A 67 -24.60 3.20 10.79
N LEU A 68 -23.82 3.91 9.97
CA LEU A 68 -23.15 5.19 10.24
C LEU A 68 -22.54 5.72 8.93
N ALA A 69 -22.08 6.97 8.94
CA ALA A 69 -21.29 7.57 7.87
C ALA A 69 -19.85 7.83 8.33
N ALA A 70 -18.90 7.80 7.40
CA ALA A 70 -17.50 8.14 7.66
C ALA A 70 -16.89 8.91 6.48
N ILE A 71 -15.75 9.54 6.76
CA ILE A 71 -15.05 10.37 5.78
C ILE A 71 -14.41 9.51 4.67
N ASP A 72 -14.55 9.92 3.42
CA ASP A 72 -13.75 9.46 2.28
C ASP A 72 -13.03 10.61 1.56
N GLY A 73 -12.24 10.27 0.54
CA GLY A 73 -11.53 11.25 -0.27
C GLY A 73 -10.26 11.80 0.37
N VAL A 74 -9.76 11.22 1.47
CA VAL A 74 -8.48 11.64 2.07
C VAL A 74 -7.28 11.07 1.31
N ASN A 75 -6.12 11.65 1.55
CA ASN A 75 -4.83 11.26 0.99
C ASN A 75 -4.49 9.79 1.28
N THR A 76 -3.83 9.15 0.33
CA THR A 76 -3.23 7.83 0.52
C THR A 76 -1.78 7.83 0.06
N SER A 77 -0.95 7.02 0.72
CA SER A 77 0.47 6.87 0.41
C SER A 77 0.77 5.71 -0.52
N SER A 78 -0.24 4.98 -1.01
CA SER A 78 -0.06 3.63 -1.56
C SER A 78 -0.95 3.27 -2.74
N PHE A 79 -1.96 4.06 -3.09
CA PHE A 79 -2.83 3.80 -4.24
C PHE A 79 -3.57 5.07 -4.73
N GLY A 80 -4.06 5.05 -5.97
CA GLY A 80 -4.59 6.22 -6.66
C GLY A 80 -3.63 6.74 -7.74
N THR A 81 -4.09 7.68 -8.55
CA THR A 81 -3.27 8.31 -9.60
C THR A 81 -2.98 9.76 -9.24
N SER A 82 -1.98 10.39 -9.86
CA SER A 82 -1.75 11.84 -9.70
C SER A 82 -2.94 12.68 -10.15
N ALA A 83 -3.84 12.15 -10.99
CA ALA A 83 -5.09 12.81 -11.35
C ALA A 83 -6.11 12.84 -10.20
N ASN A 84 -5.87 12.08 -9.12
CA ASN A 84 -6.69 12.04 -7.92
C ASN A 84 -6.08 12.86 -6.76
N ASP A 85 -5.01 13.62 -6.95
CA ASP A 85 -4.46 14.53 -5.94
C ASP A 85 -5.18 15.89 -6.04
N TYR A 86 -6.32 16.03 -5.36
CA TYR A 86 -7.19 17.20 -5.44
C TYR A 86 -6.60 18.43 -4.73
N GLU A 87 -5.67 18.21 -3.81
CA GLU A 87 -4.99 19.21 -2.99
C GLU A 87 -3.63 19.65 -3.53
N GLY A 88 -3.05 18.86 -4.44
CA GLY A 88 -1.74 19.10 -5.02
C GLY A 88 -0.59 18.90 -4.03
N ASP A 89 -0.78 18.08 -3.01
CA ASP A 89 0.24 17.86 -1.96
C ASP A 89 1.13 16.63 -2.22
N GLY A 90 0.93 15.96 -3.36
CA GLY A 90 1.70 14.82 -3.81
C GLY A 90 1.14 13.48 -3.36
N PHE A 91 -0.01 13.45 -2.67
CA PHE A 91 -0.66 12.22 -2.23
C PHE A 91 -2.04 12.03 -2.91
N PRO A 92 -2.26 10.95 -3.67
CA PRO A 92 -3.56 10.71 -4.30
C PRO A 92 -4.70 10.51 -3.28
N ASN A 93 -5.87 11.11 -3.53
CA ASN A 93 -7.09 10.86 -2.77
C ASN A 93 -7.83 9.59 -3.23
N PHE A 94 -8.51 8.92 -2.30
CA PHE A 94 -9.37 7.76 -2.61
C PHE A 94 -10.80 7.95 -2.11
N PHE A 95 -11.77 7.85 -3.02
CA PHE A 95 -13.19 8.08 -2.78
C PHE A 95 -13.99 6.77 -2.82
N GLY A 96 -15.14 6.77 -2.18
CA GLY A 96 -16.07 5.65 -2.15
C GLY A 96 -16.44 5.21 -0.74
N THR A 97 -17.51 4.44 -0.63
CA THR A 97 -17.84 3.73 0.62
C THR A 97 -16.74 2.76 1.02
N SER A 98 -15.98 2.23 0.06
CA SER A 98 -14.75 1.45 0.28
C SER A 98 -13.62 2.25 0.93
N ALA A 99 -13.62 3.58 0.80
CA ALA A 99 -12.67 4.48 1.47
C ALA A 99 -13.21 4.96 2.82
N ALA A 100 -14.52 5.17 2.96
CA ALA A 100 -15.16 5.53 4.22
C ALA A 100 -15.13 4.40 5.26
N ALA A 101 -15.37 3.15 4.83
CA ALA A 101 -15.37 1.98 5.71
C ALA A 101 -14.07 1.79 6.53
N PRO A 102 -12.85 1.86 5.95
CA PRO A 102 -11.63 1.76 6.73
C PRO A 102 -11.44 2.92 7.71
N HIS A 103 -11.95 4.13 7.45
CA HIS A 103 -11.93 5.23 8.43
C HIS A 103 -12.81 4.92 9.64
N ALA A 104 -14.05 4.43 9.41
CA ALA A 104 -14.90 3.97 10.51
C ALA A 104 -14.23 2.83 11.30
N ALA A 105 -13.58 1.89 10.61
CA ALA A 105 -12.86 0.79 11.25
C ALA A 105 -11.65 1.28 12.06
N ALA A 106 -10.91 2.28 11.58
CA ALA A 106 -9.80 2.90 12.32
C ALA A 106 -10.28 3.55 13.61
N VAL A 107 -11.39 4.30 13.57
CA VAL A 107 -12.01 4.85 14.79
C VAL A 107 -12.44 3.76 15.76
N ALA A 108 -13.07 2.69 15.26
CA ALA A 108 -13.42 1.53 16.07
C ALA A 108 -12.19 0.87 16.72
N ALA A 109 -11.08 0.77 16.00
CA ALA A 109 -9.83 0.21 16.49
C ALA A 109 -9.20 1.10 17.58
N LEU A 110 -9.15 2.41 17.36
CA LEU A 110 -8.66 3.38 18.36
C LEU A 110 -9.52 3.38 19.62
N LEU A 111 -10.84 3.30 19.48
CA LEU A 111 -11.76 3.16 20.62
C LEU A 111 -11.51 1.86 21.40
N ARG A 112 -11.25 0.73 20.73
CA ARG A 112 -10.86 -0.50 21.42
C ARG A 112 -9.47 -0.44 22.01
N GLN A 113 -8.56 0.36 21.44
CA GLN A 113 -7.24 0.56 22.02
C GLN A 113 -7.33 1.36 23.32
N SER A 114 -8.20 2.38 23.39
CA SER A 114 -8.43 3.15 24.62
C SER A 114 -9.20 2.35 25.67
N GLU A 115 -10.17 1.53 25.25
CA GLU A 115 -10.98 0.67 26.13
C GLU A 115 -11.00 -0.80 25.63
N PRO A 116 -9.97 -1.61 25.96
CA PRO A 116 -9.79 -2.96 25.41
C PRO A 116 -10.91 -3.97 25.67
N THR A 117 -11.76 -3.71 26.67
CA THR A 117 -12.84 -4.59 27.12
C THR A 117 -14.17 -4.37 26.38
N LEU A 118 -14.28 -3.34 25.53
CA LEU A 118 -15.50 -3.08 24.77
C LEU A 118 -15.84 -4.23 23.83
N THR A 119 -17.09 -4.69 23.90
CA THR A 119 -17.66 -5.63 22.94
C THR A 119 -17.94 -4.95 21.59
N PRO A 120 -18.02 -5.69 20.47
CA PRO A 120 -18.36 -5.09 19.17
C PRO A 120 -19.66 -4.27 19.18
N ALA A 121 -20.68 -4.71 19.94
CA ALA A 121 -21.93 -3.97 20.10
C ALA A 121 -21.72 -2.64 20.82
N GLN A 122 -20.93 -2.60 21.89
CA GLN A 122 -20.63 -1.36 22.62
C GLN A 122 -19.79 -0.39 21.78
N VAL A 123 -18.85 -0.90 20.96
CA VAL A 123 -18.10 -0.07 20.00
C VAL A 123 -19.05 0.59 19.00
N TYR A 124 -19.95 -0.19 18.40
CA TYR A 124 -20.97 0.35 17.50
C TYR A 124 -21.85 1.39 18.19
N THR A 125 -22.41 1.07 19.36
CA THR A 125 -23.26 1.99 20.12
C THR A 125 -22.54 3.29 20.44
N ARG A 126 -21.26 3.23 20.86
CA ARG A 126 -20.46 4.43 21.12
C ARG A 126 -20.32 5.28 19.86
N MET A 127 -19.85 4.70 18.75
CA MET A 127 -19.68 5.42 17.49
C MET A 127 -20.99 6.01 16.94
N ALA A 128 -22.10 5.29 17.10
CA ALA A 128 -23.40 5.72 16.63
C ALA A 128 -23.99 6.84 17.50
N THR A 129 -23.85 6.76 18.82
CA THR A 129 -24.41 7.76 19.75
C THR A 129 -23.62 9.06 19.79
N THR A 130 -22.33 9.02 19.44
CA THR A 130 -21.50 10.21 19.30
C THR A 130 -21.48 10.77 17.87
N ALA A 131 -22.08 10.09 16.90
CA ALA A 131 -22.10 10.54 15.52
C ALA A 131 -22.78 11.91 15.38
N ARG A 132 -22.19 12.78 14.58
CA ARG A 132 -22.79 14.06 14.20
C ARG A 132 -23.90 13.81 13.19
N LEU A 133 -25.12 14.20 13.53
CA LEU A 133 -26.28 14.10 12.64
C LEU A 133 -26.03 14.89 11.34
N ILE A 134 -26.14 14.19 10.21
CA ILE A 134 -26.06 14.76 8.84
C ILE A 134 -27.39 14.59 8.11
N GLY A 135 -28.02 13.42 8.27
CA GLY A 135 -29.32 13.11 7.70
C GLY A 135 -30.49 13.80 8.43
N ALA A 136 -31.70 13.54 7.96
CA ALA A 136 -32.91 14.13 8.55
C ALA A 136 -33.18 13.63 9.98
N THR A 137 -32.76 12.40 10.28
CA THR A 137 -32.98 11.73 11.57
C THR A 137 -31.81 10.79 11.88
N THR A 138 -31.75 10.25 13.09
CA THR A 138 -30.74 9.22 13.46
C THR A 138 -30.95 7.86 12.79
N THR A 139 -32.05 7.70 12.05
CA THR A 139 -32.39 6.50 11.25
C THR A 139 -32.45 6.83 9.76
N ASP A 140 -31.65 7.79 9.33
CA ASP A 140 -31.64 8.24 7.94
C ASP A 140 -31.14 7.12 7.01
N PRO A 141 -31.85 6.80 5.91
CA PRO A 141 -31.48 5.68 5.04
C PRO A 141 -30.23 5.93 4.19
N LEU A 142 -29.64 7.13 4.20
CA LEU A 142 -28.38 7.42 3.51
C LEU A 142 -27.18 7.49 4.47
N THR A 143 -27.39 7.85 5.73
CA THR A 143 -26.30 8.16 6.67
C THR A 143 -26.41 7.47 8.03
N GLY A 144 -27.52 6.80 8.31
CA GLY A 144 -27.83 6.24 9.62
C GLY A 144 -27.85 7.35 10.70
N PRO A 145 -27.18 7.15 11.84
CA PRO A 145 -27.07 8.17 12.89
C PRO A 145 -26.25 9.40 12.49
N GLY A 146 -25.51 9.32 11.37
CA GLY A 146 -24.69 10.43 10.85
C GLY A 146 -23.21 10.10 10.80
N LEU A 147 -22.39 11.14 10.68
CA LEU A 147 -20.95 11.03 10.54
C LEU A 147 -20.28 10.73 11.88
N VAL A 148 -19.45 9.69 11.92
CA VAL A 148 -18.69 9.31 13.11
C VAL A 148 -17.83 10.47 13.61
N ASP A 149 -18.07 10.87 14.86
CA ASP A 149 -17.18 11.75 15.61
C ASP A 149 -16.15 10.90 16.36
N ALA A 150 -14.96 10.78 15.76
CA ALA A 150 -13.87 9.99 16.32
C ALA A 150 -13.44 10.49 17.70
N PHE A 151 -13.40 11.81 17.88
CA PHE A 151 -12.88 12.42 19.10
C PHE A 151 -13.80 12.11 20.28
N THR A 152 -15.09 12.43 20.13
CA THR A 152 -16.09 12.17 21.17
C THR A 152 -16.28 10.67 21.41
N ALA A 153 -16.14 9.83 20.38
CA ALA A 153 -16.20 8.38 20.52
C ALA A 153 -15.08 7.83 21.41
N ILE A 154 -13.83 8.29 21.23
CA ILE A 154 -12.63 7.76 21.90
C ILE A 154 -12.40 8.38 23.27
N TYR A 155 -12.57 9.71 23.39
CA TYR A 155 -12.19 10.46 24.59
C TYR A 155 -13.38 10.89 25.46
N GLY A 156 -14.60 10.65 24.99
CA GLY A 156 -15.82 11.07 25.69
C GLY A 156 -16.18 12.54 25.43
N PRO A 157 -17.13 13.11 26.19
CA PRO A 157 -17.57 14.48 26.00
C PRO A 157 -16.43 15.47 26.28
N VAL A 158 -16.56 16.66 25.71
CA VAL A 158 -15.63 17.78 25.91
C VAL A 158 -15.39 18.04 27.40
N ALA A 159 -14.12 18.08 27.80
CA ALA A 159 -13.70 18.32 29.18
C ALA A 159 -13.27 19.78 29.34
N ALA A 160 -14.17 20.63 29.85
CA ALA A 160 -13.86 22.04 30.10
C ALA A 160 -12.69 22.21 31.08
N THR A 161 -11.84 23.22 30.84
CA THR A 161 -10.69 23.54 31.69
C THR A 161 -10.95 24.72 32.61
N THR A 162 -10.29 24.79 33.77
CA THR A 162 -10.44 25.90 34.72
C THR A 162 -9.27 26.88 34.56
N PRO A 163 -9.52 28.20 34.44
CA PRO A 163 -8.45 29.19 34.46
C PRO A 163 -7.63 29.17 35.78
N PRO A 164 -6.32 29.51 35.75
CA PRO A 164 -5.54 29.90 34.59
C PRO A 164 -5.29 28.71 33.66
N ALA A 165 -5.57 28.90 32.37
CA ALA A 165 -5.46 27.88 31.36
C ALA A 165 -4.70 28.43 30.17
N VAL A 166 -3.72 27.65 29.69
CA VAL A 166 -2.90 27.98 28.52
C VAL A 166 -2.88 26.82 27.56
N GLU A 167 -3.04 27.14 26.29
CA GLU A 167 -2.85 26.24 25.16
C GLU A 167 -1.80 26.86 24.23
N ASP A 168 -0.59 26.30 24.26
CA ASP A 168 0.55 26.68 23.42
C ASP A 168 0.66 25.80 22.16
N MET A 169 -0.27 24.84 21.96
CA MET A 169 -0.32 23.92 20.82
C MET A 169 0.85 22.93 20.71
N GLU A 170 1.82 22.98 21.61
CA GLU A 170 3.07 22.21 21.53
C GLU A 170 2.90 20.71 21.74
N LYS A 171 1.72 20.28 22.20
CA LYS A 171 1.34 18.86 22.25
C LYS A 171 1.09 18.27 20.86
N GLY A 172 1.07 19.09 19.80
CA GLY A 172 0.83 18.66 18.42
C GLY A 172 -0.62 18.27 18.14
N ALA A 173 -1.53 18.47 19.10
CA ALA A 173 -2.95 18.16 18.98
C ALA A 173 -3.77 19.01 19.95
N LEU A 174 -5.02 19.30 19.57
CA LEU A 174 -5.98 19.98 20.45
C LEU A 174 -6.42 19.03 21.58
N PRO A 175 -6.36 19.45 22.86
CA PRO A 175 -6.85 18.62 23.97
C PRO A 175 -8.38 18.53 24.01
N THR A 176 -8.88 17.66 24.89
CA THR A 176 -10.32 17.39 25.09
C THR A 176 -11.15 18.57 25.55
N SER A 177 -10.52 19.69 25.88
CA SER A 177 -11.21 20.96 26.13
C SER A 177 -11.59 21.71 24.86
N TRP A 178 -11.27 21.21 23.67
CA TRP A 178 -11.54 21.87 22.39
C TRP A 178 -12.52 21.10 21.51
N THR A 179 -13.25 21.81 20.66
CA THR A 179 -14.00 21.24 19.53
C THR A 179 -13.73 22.03 18.27
N VAL A 180 -13.83 21.39 17.11
CA VAL A 180 -13.66 22.03 15.82
C VAL A 180 -14.90 21.83 14.95
N ASN A 181 -15.19 22.80 14.09
CA ASN A 181 -16.29 22.72 13.13
C ASN A 181 -15.96 23.49 11.86
N SER A 182 -16.31 22.91 10.72
CA SER A 182 -16.20 23.59 9.43
C SER A 182 -17.52 23.52 8.66
N THR A 183 -17.85 24.57 7.93
CA THR A 183 -19.09 24.61 7.12
C THR A 183 -18.95 23.90 5.78
N ARG A 184 -17.72 23.79 5.28
CA ARG A 184 -17.32 23.14 4.01
C ARG A 184 -15.88 22.62 4.16
N ALA A 185 -15.21 22.52 3.02
CA ALA A 185 -13.84 22.11 2.82
C ALA A 185 -12.90 23.10 3.52
N GLY A 186 -12.61 22.81 4.78
CA GLY A 186 -11.75 23.63 5.61
C GLY A 186 -11.02 22.76 6.61
N ARG A 187 -9.87 23.22 7.06
CA ARG A 187 -9.00 22.48 7.96
C ARG A 187 -8.79 23.28 9.22
N VAL A 188 -8.90 22.57 10.34
CA VAL A 188 -8.50 23.05 11.66
C VAL A 188 -7.42 22.09 12.14
N GLN A 189 -6.18 22.54 12.15
CA GLN A 189 -5.02 21.67 12.36
C GLN A 189 -4.02 22.33 13.29
N VAL A 190 -3.37 21.51 14.12
CA VAL A 190 -2.14 21.92 14.80
C VAL A 190 -0.99 21.57 13.87
N VAL A 191 -0.27 22.58 13.37
CA VAL A 191 0.76 22.41 12.32
C VAL A 191 2.10 22.95 12.78
N THR A 192 3.18 22.40 12.22
CA THR A 192 4.56 22.84 12.48
C THR A 192 5.14 23.78 11.43
N THR A 193 4.35 24.08 10.40
CA THR A 193 4.75 24.91 9.27
C THR A 193 4.36 26.37 9.51
N LEU A 194 4.64 27.26 8.55
CA LEU A 194 4.18 28.65 8.58
C LEU A 194 4.75 29.48 9.75
N ASN A 195 5.90 29.10 10.30
CA ASN A 195 6.63 29.84 11.33
C ASN A 195 5.75 30.18 12.56
N PRO A 196 5.48 29.21 13.45
CA PRO A 196 4.80 29.45 14.74
C PRO A 196 5.34 30.66 15.51
N ALA A 197 4.46 31.33 16.28
CA ALA A 197 4.84 32.55 17.01
C ALA A 197 5.81 32.23 18.15
N SER A 198 5.65 31.03 18.70
CA SER A 198 6.46 30.39 19.71
C SER A 198 6.45 28.89 19.40
N GLY A 199 7.29 28.08 20.06
CA GLY A 199 7.12 26.65 19.87
C GLY A 199 7.62 26.09 18.53
N VAL A 200 7.14 24.89 18.25
CA VAL A 200 7.21 24.27 16.93
C VAL A 200 5.82 24.03 16.35
N HIS A 201 4.74 24.33 17.06
CA HIS A 201 3.35 24.15 16.62
C HIS A 201 2.52 25.42 16.78
N HIS A 202 1.49 25.58 15.95
CA HIS A 202 0.41 26.52 16.17
C HIS A 202 -0.93 25.99 15.63
N LEU A 203 -2.03 26.64 15.95
CA LEU A 203 -3.36 26.29 15.43
C LEU A 203 -3.62 27.01 14.10
N LEU A 204 -3.74 26.27 13.00
CA LEU A 204 -4.12 26.75 11.68
C LEU A 204 -5.63 26.54 11.44
N LEU A 205 -6.30 27.60 10.98
CA LEU A 205 -7.64 27.57 10.41
C LEU A 205 -7.57 28.06 8.95
N ASP A 206 -7.89 27.21 7.97
CA ASP A 206 -7.87 27.58 6.55
C ASP A 206 -8.93 26.85 5.71
N SER A 207 -9.13 27.30 4.47
CA SER A 207 -9.92 26.53 3.50
C SER A 207 -9.05 25.46 2.85
N TYR A 208 -9.69 24.40 2.37
CA TYR A 208 -8.98 23.30 1.70
C TYR A 208 -8.33 23.76 0.38
N PRO A 209 -7.20 23.17 -0.06
CA PRO A 209 -6.56 23.54 -1.32
C PRO A 209 -7.43 23.20 -2.55
N GLY A 210 -7.32 23.98 -3.62
CA GLY A 210 -8.00 23.66 -4.90
C GLY A 210 -9.49 24.01 -4.99
N ILE A 211 -10.10 24.55 -3.92
CA ILE A 211 -11.49 25.01 -3.93
C ILE A 211 -11.61 26.54 -3.94
N SER A 212 -12.49 27.07 -4.80
CA SER A 212 -12.79 28.51 -4.88
C SER A 212 -13.89 28.95 -3.90
N ASN A 213 -14.62 27.99 -3.31
CA ASN A 213 -15.67 28.27 -2.35
C ASN A 213 -15.09 28.67 -1.00
N ARG A 214 -15.74 29.61 -0.32
CA ARG A 214 -15.34 30.02 1.03
C ARG A 214 -15.76 28.97 2.06
N ALA A 215 -14.89 28.64 3.01
CA ALA A 215 -15.20 27.82 4.16
C ALA A 215 -15.12 28.64 5.44
N LEU A 216 -16.02 28.36 6.38
CA LEU A 216 -15.91 28.84 7.77
C LEU A 216 -15.27 27.71 8.57
N ASN A 217 -14.22 28.04 9.29
CA ASN A 217 -13.50 27.17 10.20
C ASN A 217 -13.60 27.73 11.61
N GLU A 218 -14.00 26.90 12.57
CA GLU A 218 -14.26 27.27 13.95
C GLU A 218 -13.48 26.32 14.88
N ALA A 219 -12.74 26.88 15.82
CA ALA A 219 -12.17 26.15 16.95
C ALA A 219 -12.73 26.75 18.25
N VAL A 220 -13.34 25.93 19.09
CA VAL A 220 -13.98 26.36 20.34
C VAL A 220 -13.25 25.76 21.53
N TRP A 221 -12.82 26.60 22.46
CA TRP A 221 -12.23 26.20 23.74
C TRP A 221 -13.22 26.37 24.89
N TYR A 222 -13.34 25.34 25.74
CA TYR A 222 -14.35 25.25 26.78
C TYR A 222 -13.74 25.43 28.17
N PHE A 223 -14.39 26.27 28.97
CA PHE A 223 -13.96 26.60 30.32
C PHE A 223 -15.09 26.47 31.34
N ASN A 224 -14.71 26.08 32.55
CA ASN A 224 -15.55 26.14 33.73
C ASN A 224 -14.89 27.03 34.80
N GLY A 225 -15.66 27.45 35.82
CA GLY A 225 -15.12 28.22 36.94
C GLY A 225 -14.46 29.55 36.57
N VAL A 226 -14.80 30.16 35.43
CA VAL A 226 -14.24 31.46 35.04
C VAL A 226 -14.83 32.54 35.93
N THR A 227 -14.07 32.97 36.93
CA THR A 227 -14.57 33.95 37.91
C THR A 227 -14.84 35.28 37.22
N ALA A 228 -16.03 35.85 37.48
CA ALA A 228 -16.39 37.17 37.00
C ALA A 228 -15.44 38.28 37.48
N SER A 229 -14.64 38.04 38.53
CA SER A 229 -13.86 39.09 39.17
C SER A 229 -12.68 39.61 38.36
N ASN A 230 -11.96 38.81 37.56
CA ASN A 230 -10.73 39.26 36.85
C ASN A 230 -10.25 38.28 35.75
N ALA A 231 -10.99 38.07 34.65
CA ALA A 231 -10.56 37.20 33.55
C ALA A 231 -9.92 37.98 32.38
N LEU A 232 -8.74 37.57 31.92
CA LEU A 232 -8.00 38.10 30.78
C LEU A 232 -7.80 37.01 29.72
N LEU A 233 -8.22 37.27 28.49
CA LEU A 233 -7.82 36.47 27.33
C LEU A 233 -6.61 37.12 26.66
N THR A 234 -5.56 36.34 26.42
CA THR A 234 -4.40 36.72 25.62
C THR A 234 -4.13 35.63 24.58
N PHE A 235 -3.75 36.01 23.36
CA PHE A 235 -3.32 35.08 22.32
C PHE A 235 -2.46 35.80 21.28
N ARG A 236 -1.72 35.05 20.47
CA ARG A 236 -1.04 35.57 19.29
C ARG A 236 -1.77 35.10 18.03
N GLU A 237 -1.97 35.98 17.08
CA GLU A 237 -2.51 35.60 15.77
C GLU A 237 -1.85 36.38 14.64
N ARG A 238 -1.92 35.80 13.45
CA ARG A 238 -1.74 36.50 12.19
C ARG A 238 -2.58 35.85 11.11
N LYS A 239 -2.83 36.61 10.05
CA LYS A 239 -3.34 36.05 8.80
C LYS A 239 -2.22 35.68 7.82
N LEU A 240 -2.56 34.83 6.86
CA LEU A 240 -1.73 34.57 5.69
C LEU A 240 -1.99 35.63 4.61
N ALA A 241 -1.07 35.78 3.65
CA ALA A 241 -1.03 36.96 2.78
C ALA A 241 -2.26 37.12 1.88
N ALA A 242 -2.83 36.01 1.39
CA ALA A 242 -4.01 35.99 0.54
C ALA A 242 -5.33 35.91 1.34
N GLU A 243 -5.26 35.86 2.67
CA GLU A 243 -6.46 35.76 3.50
C GLU A 243 -7.31 37.04 3.44
N THR A 244 -8.58 36.84 3.08
CA THR A 244 -9.58 37.89 3.10
C THR A 244 -10.09 38.13 4.53
N ASP A 245 -10.63 39.32 4.78
CA ASP A 245 -11.13 39.69 6.09
C ASP A 245 -12.65 39.89 6.03
N GLU A 246 -13.39 39.12 6.81
CA GLU A 246 -14.83 39.23 6.96
C GLU A 246 -15.25 39.69 8.35
N LEU A 247 -15.99 40.80 8.39
CA LEU A 247 -16.40 41.45 9.63
C LEU A 247 -17.20 40.51 10.53
N MET A 248 -16.77 40.38 11.78
CA MET A 248 -17.53 39.67 12.80
C MET A 248 -18.66 40.55 13.34
N PRO A 249 -19.93 40.09 13.29
CA PRO A 249 -21.04 40.77 13.95
C PRO A 249 -20.79 40.93 15.45
N THR A 250 -21.30 42.00 16.06
CA THR A 250 -21.16 42.21 17.51
C THR A 250 -21.79 41.09 18.34
N GLN A 251 -22.84 40.47 17.82
CA GLN A 251 -23.53 39.33 18.39
C GLN A 251 -24.12 38.44 17.28
N PHE A 252 -24.09 37.11 17.45
CA PHE A 252 -24.68 36.15 16.53
C PHE A 252 -25.07 34.84 17.24
N THR A 253 -25.90 34.01 16.59
CA THR A 253 -26.32 32.70 17.11
C THR A 253 -25.68 31.55 16.33
N GLY A 254 -25.17 30.53 17.01
CA GLY A 254 -24.53 29.39 16.35
C GLY A 254 -23.22 29.79 15.67
N SER A 255 -23.19 29.85 14.34
CA SER A 255 -21.99 30.14 13.54
C SER A 255 -22.15 31.45 12.75
N SER A 256 -21.04 32.13 12.48
CA SER A 256 -21.01 33.34 11.64
C SER A 256 -19.86 33.26 10.64
N SER A 257 -20.14 33.51 9.36
CA SER A 257 -19.14 33.56 8.29
C SER A 257 -18.29 34.83 8.41
N SER A 258 -17.37 34.84 9.37
CA SER A 258 -16.57 36.00 9.76
C SER A 258 -15.24 35.59 10.38
N ASP A 259 -14.28 36.50 10.35
CA ASP A 259 -12.97 36.37 10.98
C ASP A 259 -12.95 37.02 12.36
N GLY A 260 -12.63 36.24 13.38
CA GLY A 260 -12.49 36.80 14.71
C GLY A 260 -12.53 35.83 15.86
N VAL A 261 -12.68 36.41 17.04
CA VAL A 261 -12.84 35.67 18.30
C VAL A 261 -14.17 36.05 18.93
N ALA A 262 -14.92 35.08 19.43
CA ALA A 262 -16.19 35.30 20.10
C ALA A 262 -16.30 34.56 21.44
N LEU A 263 -17.10 35.11 22.35
CA LEU A 263 -17.39 34.62 23.70
C LEU A 263 -18.84 34.11 23.76
N SER A 264 -19.05 32.95 24.37
CA SER A 264 -20.39 32.49 24.77
C SER A 264 -20.39 32.09 26.24
N VAL A 265 -21.53 32.31 26.90
CA VAL A 265 -21.77 31.92 28.31
C VAL A 265 -23.06 31.10 28.50
N ASP A 266 -23.64 30.60 27.40
CA ASP A 266 -25.01 30.06 27.34
C ASP A 266 -25.13 28.78 26.50
N GLY A 267 -24.16 27.87 26.64
CA GLY A 267 -24.19 26.62 25.89
C GLY A 267 -23.63 26.72 24.47
N GLY A 268 -23.00 27.84 24.10
CA GLY A 268 -22.60 28.10 22.71
C GLY A 268 -23.77 28.53 21.81
N THR A 269 -24.87 29.00 22.40
CA THR A 269 -26.06 29.42 21.66
C THR A 269 -25.89 30.83 21.13
N THR A 270 -25.55 31.77 22.02
CA THR A 270 -25.29 33.17 21.72
C THR A 270 -23.80 33.46 21.81
N TRP A 271 -23.27 34.10 20.78
CA TRP A 271 -21.88 34.49 20.66
C TRP A 271 -21.77 36.00 20.61
N TYR A 272 -20.87 36.55 21.42
CA TYR A 272 -20.54 37.96 21.49
C TYR A 272 -19.12 38.18 20.98
N ARG A 273 -18.93 39.17 20.11
CA ARG A 273 -17.62 39.46 19.55
C ARG A 273 -16.63 39.89 20.63
N VAL A 274 -15.49 39.22 20.65
CA VAL A 274 -14.31 39.54 21.46
C VAL A 274 -13.33 40.36 20.64
N PHE A 275 -12.96 39.84 19.46
CA PHE A 275 -12.12 40.54 18.50
C PHE A 275 -12.70 40.42 17.10
N ASP A 276 -12.69 41.54 16.39
CA ASP A 276 -12.85 41.58 14.94
C ASP A 276 -11.47 41.51 14.31
N LEU A 277 -11.16 40.43 13.59
CA LEU A 277 -9.83 40.23 12.99
C LEU A 277 -9.84 40.69 11.54
N THR A 278 -10.18 41.97 11.33
CA THR A 278 -10.25 42.60 9.99
C THR A 278 -9.44 43.89 9.90
N GLY A 279 -9.08 44.29 8.68
CA GLY A 279 -8.48 45.59 8.41
C GLY A 279 -7.14 45.77 9.14
N THR A 280 -6.97 46.86 9.89
CA THR A 280 -5.73 47.10 10.66
C THR A 280 -5.54 46.11 11.82
N ASN A 281 -6.58 45.39 12.22
CA ASN A 281 -6.47 44.35 13.24
C ASN A 281 -5.99 43.01 12.67
N ALA A 282 -5.90 42.85 11.35
CA ALA A 282 -5.46 41.64 10.68
C ALA A 282 -4.14 41.88 9.93
N THR A 283 -3.03 41.41 10.51
CA THR A 283 -1.70 41.59 9.91
C THR A 283 -1.08 40.25 9.51
N THR A 284 -0.14 40.30 8.56
CA THR A 284 0.64 39.13 8.13
C THR A 284 1.82 38.81 9.06
N THR A 285 2.07 39.66 10.04
CA THR A 285 2.99 39.42 11.16
C THR A 285 2.19 39.12 12.42
N TYR A 286 2.75 38.30 13.32
CA TYR A 286 2.11 37.99 14.58
C TYR A 286 1.85 39.22 15.43
N GLN A 287 0.63 39.33 15.92
CA GLN A 287 0.21 40.32 16.90
C GLN A 287 -0.22 39.62 18.18
N THR A 288 0.18 40.18 19.31
CA THR A 288 -0.40 39.78 20.59
C THR A 288 -1.70 40.54 20.80
N LYS A 289 -2.81 39.81 20.95
CA LYS A 289 -4.13 40.35 21.27
C LYS A 289 -4.43 40.09 22.74
N SER A 290 -5.10 41.01 23.42
CA SER A 290 -5.51 40.83 24.81
C SER A 290 -6.81 41.58 25.13
N VAL A 291 -7.74 40.93 25.83
CA VAL A 291 -9.00 41.54 26.26
C VAL A 291 -9.33 41.14 27.70
N ASN A 292 -9.82 42.11 28.47
CA ASN A 292 -10.44 41.85 29.77
C ASN A 292 -11.84 41.26 29.54
N LEU A 293 -11.95 39.93 29.64
CA LEU A 293 -13.20 39.20 29.47
C LEU A 293 -14.23 39.58 30.54
N THR A 294 -13.80 39.86 31.76
CA THR A 294 -14.68 40.35 32.85
C THR A 294 -15.34 41.67 32.47
N GLN A 295 -14.56 42.63 31.97
CA GLN A 295 -15.08 43.94 31.57
C GLN A 295 -15.99 43.80 30.35
N LEU A 296 -15.60 42.99 29.37
CA LEU A 296 -16.42 42.70 28.20
C LEU A 296 -17.78 42.09 28.60
N ALA A 297 -17.77 41.07 29.45
CA ALA A 297 -18.98 40.42 29.95
C ALA A 297 -19.90 41.42 30.69
N THR A 298 -19.32 42.28 31.52
CA THR A 298 -20.04 43.35 32.24
C THR A 298 -20.71 44.33 31.26
N THR A 299 -19.99 44.79 30.24
CA THR A 299 -20.53 45.69 29.21
C THR A 299 -21.64 45.04 28.39
N LEU A 300 -21.54 43.72 28.15
CA LEU A 300 -22.55 42.94 27.44
C LEU A 300 -23.75 42.53 28.31
N GLY A 301 -23.69 42.77 29.62
CA GLY A 301 -24.73 42.34 30.56
C GLY A 301 -24.79 40.82 30.76
N VAL A 302 -23.68 40.11 30.54
CA VAL A 302 -23.57 38.65 30.70
C VAL A 302 -22.63 38.29 31.84
N THR A 303 -22.79 37.09 32.41
CA THR A 303 -21.99 36.63 33.56
C THR A 303 -21.08 35.49 33.16
N LEU A 304 -19.77 35.63 33.43
CA LEU A 304 -18.81 34.53 33.32
C LEU A 304 -19.05 33.52 34.46
N GLY A 305 -18.90 32.23 34.17
CA GLY A 305 -19.16 31.19 35.16
C GLY A 305 -18.69 29.80 34.74
N ASN A 306 -19.57 28.81 34.85
CA ASN A 306 -19.23 27.39 34.64
C ASN A 306 -19.32 26.91 33.19
N ASP A 307 -19.87 27.73 32.30
CA ASP A 307 -19.89 27.44 30.87
C ASP A 307 -19.42 28.69 30.14
N VAL A 308 -18.10 28.86 30.01
CA VAL A 308 -17.50 29.92 29.21
C VAL A 308 -16.83 29.29 28.01
N ARG A 309 -17.10 29.83 26.82
CA ARG A 309 -16.55 29.31 25.57
C ARG A 309 -15.91 30.43 24.76
N LEU A 310 -14.73 30.15 24.22
CA LEU A 310 -14.06 31.04 23.28
C LEU A 310 -14.00 30.37 21.92
N LYS A 311 -14.53 31.04 20.89
CA LYS A 311 -14.53 30.56 19.51
C LYS A 311 -13.59 31.39 18.66
N PHE A 312 -12.62 30.73 18.06
CA PHE A 312 -11.69 31.28 17.07
C PHE A 312 -12.22 30.92 15.69
N GLN A 313 -12.34 31.91 14.81
CA GLN A 313 -12.97 31.75 13.51
C GLN A 313 -12.13 32.35 12.40
N GLN A 314 -12.13 31.63 11.28
CA GLN A 314 -11.64 32.10 10.00
C GLN A 314 -12.72 31.82 8.95
N TYR A 315 -13.00 32.81 8.10
CA TYR A 315 -13.85 32.63 6.91
C TYR A 315 -13.12 33.17 5.71
N GLY A 316 -13.12 32.41 4.61
CA GLY A 316 -12.34 32.84 3.44
C GLY A 316 -12.17 31.72 2.42
N ALA A 317 -11.54 32.04 1.29
CA ALA A 317 -11.17 31.09 0.26
C ALA A 317 -9.65 31.01 0.14
N GLY A 318 -9.14 29.89 -0.37
CA GLY A 318 -7.71 29.62 -0.47
C GLY A 318 -7.14 28.92 0.77
N ALA A 319 -6.00 28.27 0.57
CA ALA A 319 -5.41 27.38 1.56
C ALA A 319 -4.01 27.81 1.96
N ALA A 320 -3.56 27.32 3.10
CA ALA A 320 -2.22 27.58 3.62
C ALA A 320 -1.11 26.88 2.81
N THR A 321 -1.47 25.99 1.88
CA THR A 321 -0.54 25.26 1.00
C THR A 321 -0.36 25.91 -0.37
N GLY A 322 -0.75 27.18 -0.54
CA GLY A 322 -0.52 27.92 -1.80
C GLY A 322 0.95 27.83 -2.29
N SER A 323 1.14 27.85 -3.62
CA SER A 323 2.43 27.60 -4.28
C SER A 323 3.54 28.61 -3.94
N ASN A 324 3.16 29.75 -3.35
CA ASN A 324 4.06 30.75 -2.79
C ASN A 324 3.40 31.49 -1.62
N THR A 325 4.20 32.18 -0.81
CA THR A 325 3.75 32.89 0.40
C THR A 325 2.65 33.92 0.12
N THR A 326 2.65 34.59 -1.04
CA THR A 326 1.62 35.58 -1.41
C THR A 326 0.27 34.96 -1.79
N SER A 327 0.24 33.67 -2.08
CA SER A 327 -0.99 32.93 -2.44
C SER A 327 -1.60 32.12 -1.29
N GLN A 328 -0.91 32.08 -0.13
CA GLN A 328 -1.38 31.34 1.03
C GLN A 328 -2.47 32.14 1.76
N ALA A 329 -3.59 31.48 2.06
CA ALA A 329 -4.71 32.01 2.82
C ALA A 329 -5.00 31.14 4.06
N GLY A 330 -5.70 31.69 5.03
CA GLY A 330 -5.94 31.14 6.36
C GLY A 330 -5.41 32.02 7.49
N ARG A 331 -5.69 31.61 8.73
CA ARG A 331 -5.24 32.26 9.97
C ARG A 331 -4.57 31.28 10.90
N VAL A 332 -3.58 31.77 11.63
CA VAL A 332 -2.87 30.98 12.63
C VAL A 332 -2.98 31.63 14.00
N PHE A 333 -3.25 30.82 15.02
CA PHE A 333 -3.38 31.20 16.41
C PHE A 333 -2.38 30.43 17.26
N ASP A 334 -1.79 31.11 18.23
CA ASP A 334 -0.72 30.58 19.07
C ASP A 334 -0.76 31.20 20.47
N ASP A 335 -0.11 30.56 21.44
CA ASP A 335 0.05 31.07 22.80
C ASP A 335 -1.28 31.54 23.45
N ILE A 336 -2.34 30.74 23.36
CA ILE A 336 -3.70 31.13 23.78
C ILE A 336 -3.84 30.91 25.29
N ALA A 337 -4.21 31.94 26.04
CA ALA A 337 -4.28 31.89 27.49
C ALA A 337 -5.52 32.63 28.03
N VAL A 338 -6.20 32.01 29.00
CA VAL A 338 -7.21 32.65 29.86
C VAL A 338 -6.69 32.69 31.28
N THR A 339 -6.42 33.88 31.80
CA THR A 339 -5.72 34.12 33.07
C THR A 339 -6.33 35.27 33.87
N GLY A 340 -5.65 35.73 34.93
CA GLY A 340 -6.00 36.94 35.69
C GLY A 340 -5.59 38.25 35.02
N LEU A 341 -6.09 39.42 35.47
CA LEU A 341 -5.67 40.74 34.94
C LEU A 341 -4.21 41.12 35.23
N SER A 342 -3.63 40.56 36.28
CA SER A 342 -2.20 40.68 36.61
C SER A 342 -1.65 39.27 36.81
N PRO A 343 -1.44 38.53 35.71
CA PRO A 343 -1.10 37.12 35.80
C PRO A 343 0.36 36.95 36.23
N ALA A 344 0.60 35.92 37.03
CA ALA A 344 1.93 35.31 37.10
C ALA A 344 2.35 34.87 35.68
N PRO A 345 3.65 34.76 35.39
CA PRO A 345 4.07 34.34 34.06
C PRO A 345 3.62 32.90 33.79
N VAL A 346 3.49 32.57 32.51
CA VAL A 346 3.26 31.18 32.11
C VAL A 346 4.56 30.69 31.51
N ALA A 347 5.14 29.68 32.15
CA ALA A 347 6.35 29.01 31.69
C ALA A 347 6.07 28.32 30.36
N LEU A 348 6.65 28.82 29.27
CA LEU A 348 6.60 28.18 27.95
C LEU A 348 8.01 28.17 27.37
N TYR A 349 8.33 27.10 26.64
CA TYR A 349 9.58 27.00 25.91
C TYR A 349 9.51 26.02 24.76
N HIS A 350 10.51 26.10 23.89
CA HIS A 350 10.69 25.20 22.76
C HIS A 350 12.16 24.89 22.51
N SER A 351 12.43 23.99 21.57
CA SER A 351 13.80 23.72 21.10
C SER A 351 13.96 24.03 19.62
N SER A 352 15.08 24.66 19.26
CA SER A 352 15.48 24.89 17.87
C SER A 352 16.38 23.78 17.30
N GLN A 353 16.58 22.69 18.06
CA GLN A 353 17.36 21.51 17.67
C GLN A 353 16.55 20.24 17.95
N PRO A 354 16.90 19.10 17.33
CA PRO A 354 16.24 17.83 17.63
C PRO A 354 16.32 17.48 19.11
N THR A 355 15.20 17.00 19.67
CA THR A 355 15.12 16.52 21.05
C THR A 355 15.29 15.00 21.16
N ILE A 356 15.47 14.33 20.02
CA ILE A 356 15.70 12.88 19.94
C ILE A 356 16.99 12.62 19.17
N GLY A 357 17.88 11.80 19.72
CA GLY A 357 19.16 11.55 19.07
C GLY A 357 20.12 10.65 19.83
N CYS A 358 21.39 10.75 19.46
CA CYS A 358 22.48 9.97 20.02
C CYS A 358 23.07 10.62 21.27
N PRO A 359 23.77 9.84 22.12
CA PRO A 359 24.64 10.39 23.16
C PRO A 359 25.51 11.55 22.62
N GLY A 360 25.48 12.69 23.32
CA GLY A 360 26.11 13.94 22.89
C GLY A 360 25.16 14.91 22.18
N LEU A 361 23.86 14.58 22.10
CA LEU A 361 22.83 15.48 21.56
C LEU A 361 22.84 16.81 22.32
N THR A 362 23.00 17.90 21.57
CA THR A 362 22.89 19.25 22.11
C THR A 362 21.51 19.81 21.81
N VAL A 363 20.73 20.06 22.85
CA VAL A 363 19.39 20.65 22.76
C VAL A 363 19.52 22.14 23.05
N GLN A 364 19.13 22.96 22.08
CA GLN A 364 19.07 24.41 22.23
C GLN A 364 17.67 24.81 22.66
N TYR A 365 17.51 25.28 23.89
CA TYR A 365 16.23 25.76 24.42
C TYR A 365 16.07 27.25 24.15
N ALA A 366 14.83 27.65 23.92
CA ALA A 366 14.44 29.04 23.82
C ALA A 366 13.18 29.29 24.64
N ASP A 367 13.22 30.33 25.48
CA ASP A 367 12.07 30.79 26.24
C ASP A 367 11.00 31.36 25.31
N SER A 368 9.75 30.96 25.55
CA SER A 368 8.56 31.54 24.93
C SER A 368 7.52 31.98 25.97
N SER A 369 7.93 32.06 27.24
CA SER A 369 7.03 32.32 28.37
C SER A 369 6.22 33.60 28.21
N LEU A 370 4.95 33.54 28.62
CA LEU A 370 4.03 34.67 28.55
C LEU A 370 4.09 35.54 29.81
N PHE A 371 3.56 36.76 29.67
CA PHE A 371 3.42 37.75 30.76
C PHE A 371 4.75 38.23 31.37
N LYS A 372 5.77 38.38 30.51
CA LYS A 372 7.04 39.07 30.79
C LYS A 372 7.73 38.57 32.06
N PRO A 373 8.21 37.31 32.08
CA PRO A 373 9.02 36.84 33.18
C PRO A 373 10.28 37.70 33.37
N THR A 374 10.65 37.93 34.63
CA THR A 374 11.86 38.68 35.02
C THR A 374 12.97 37.76 35.50
N THR A 375 12.66 36.52 35.89
CA THR A 375 13.67 35.51 36.24
C THR A 375 13.32 34.14 35.69
N TYR A 376 14.35 33.31 35.48
CA TYR A 376 14.28 31.97 34.91
C TYR A 376 15.06 31.01 35.80
N ALA A 377 14.51 29.81 36.01
CA ALA A 377 15.18 28.70 36.67
C ALA A 377 14.85 27.41 35.92
N TRP A 378 15.84 26.92 35.18
CA TRP A 378 15.76 25.68 34.42
C TRP A 378 16.34 24.51 35.20
N THR A 379 15.72 23.34 35.05
CA THR A 379 16.28 22.04 35.49
C THR A 379 16.27 21.06 34.32
N PHE A 380 17.44 20.49 34.04
CA PHE A 380 17.69 19.54 32.95
C PHE A 380 18.20 18.23 33.55
N ALA A 381 17.27 17.35 33.96
CA ALA A 381 17.67 16.06 34.53
C ALA A 381 18.50 15.28 33.49
N GLY A 382 19.70 14.82 33.86
CA GLY A 382 20.62 14.12 32.93
C GLY A 382 21.32 15.01 31.89
N GLY A 383 21.04 16.32 31.88
CA GLY A 383 21.67 17.30 31.01
C GLY A 383 22.94 17.92 31.62
N THR A 384 23.83 18.43 30.76
CA THR A 384 24.99 19.22 31.14
C THR A 384 24.96 20.57 30.41
N PRO A 385 24.81 21.72 31.11
CA PRO A 385 24.62 21.84 32.57
C PRO A 385 23.26 21.30 33.04
N ALA A 386 23.17 20.87 34.30
CA ALA A 386 21.93 20.31 34.88
C ALA A 386 20.89 21.40 35.26
N ALA A 387 21.30 22.67 35.28
CA ALA A 387 20.44 23.81 35.56
C ALA A 387 20.96 25.07 34.83
N SER A 388 20.08 26.06 34.63
CA SER A 388 20.44 27.35 34.05
C SER A 388 19.50 28.46 34.51
N THR A 389 20.00 29.70 34.52
CA THR A 389 19.20 30.92 34.72
C THR A 389 19.13 31.79 33.47
N LEU A 390 19.72 31.33 32.37
CA LEU A 390 19.61 32.01 31.07
C LEU A 390 18.22 31.74 30.47
N PRO A 391 17.62 32.69 29.74
CA PRO A 391 16.36 32.44 29.03
C PRO A 391 16.52 31.36 27.94
N ASN A 392 17.66 31.33 27.24
CA ASN A 392 17.89 30.45 26.09
C ASN A 392 19.15 29.57 26.28
N PRO A 393 19.13 28.55 27.16
CA PRO A 393 20.29 27.71 27.43
C PRO A 393 20.54 26.63 26.36
N ALA A 394 21.79 26.23 26.19
CA ALA A 394 22.21 25.04 25.43
C ALA A 394 22.58 23.92 26.42
N VAL A 395 22.07 22.70 26.20
CA VAL A 395 22.28 21.58 27.12
C VAL A 395 22.66 20.32 26.35
N VAL A 396 23.70 19.63 26.80
CA VAL A 396 24.17 18.37 26.20
C VAL A 396 23.68 17.18 27.02
N TYR A 397 23.10 16.19 26.34
CA TYR A 397 22.65 14.93 26.94
C TYR A 397 23.54 13.77 26.46
N ASN A 398 24.34 13.22 27.38
CA ASN A 398 25.38 12.24 27.06
C ASN A 398 24.99 10.79 27.34
N THR A 399 23.87 10.55 28.02
CA THR A 399 23.46 9.22 28.47
C THR A 399 22.12 8.84 27.85
N PRO A 400 21.89 7.57 27.48
CA PRO A 400 20.58 7.11 27.02
C PRO A 400 19.50 7.24 28.06
N GLY A 401 18.28 7.58 27.62
CA GLY A 401 17.12 7.70 28.50
C GLY A 401 16.14 8.76 28.03
N HIS A 402 15.03 8.86 28.76
CA HIS A 402 14.04 9.92 28.62
C HIS A 402 14.26 10.94 29.74
N TYR A 403 14.43 12.20 29.36
CA TYR A 403 14.74 13.27 30.31
C TYR A 403 13.61 14.30 30.38
N PRO A 404 13.08 14.59 31.58
CA PRO A 404 12.17 15.71 31.76
C PRO A 404 12.92 17.03 31.71
N VAL A 405 12.22 18.08 31.29
CA VAL A 405 12.68 19.47 31.35
C VAL A 405 11.71 20.27 32.20
N VAL A 406 12.26 21.10 33.08
CA VAL A 406 11.48 22.00 33.93
C VAL A 406 11.94 23.43 33.71
N LEU A 407 11.00 24.31 33.39
CA LEU A 407 11.20 25.75 33.39
C LEU A 407 10.33 26.37 34.47
N SER A 408 10.94 27.02 35.45
CA SER A 408 10.26 27.91 36.39
C SER A 408 10.56 29.35 36.04
N VAL A 409 9.52 30.16 35.85
CA VAL A 409 9.63 31.59 35.58
C VAL A 409 8.86 32.40 36.61
N SER A 410 9.34 33.61 36.91
CA SER A 410 8.67 34.51 37.84
C SER A 410 8.62 35.96 37.36
N ASN A 411 7.60 36.68 37.81
CA ASN A 411 7.50 38.14 37.77
C ASN A 411 6.94 38.65 39.12
N ALA A 412 6.62 39.94 39.23
CA ALA A 412 6.08 40.53 40.46
C ALA A 412 4.74 39.91 40.94
N ASN A 413 4.01 39.24 40.06
CA ASN A 413 2.69 38.67 40.33
C ASN A 413 2.75 37.18 40.72
N GLY A 414 3.91 36.53 40.61
CA GLY A 414 4.06 35.14 41.05
C GLY A 414 5.14 34.36 40.31
N THR A 415 5.24 33.08 40.66
CA THR A 415 6.15 32.11 40.05
C THR A 415 5.36 30.89 39.59
N VAL A 416 5.62 30.41 38.39
CA VAL A 416 4.99 29.22 37.80
C VAL A 416 6.06 28.34 37.17
N ALA A 417 5.86 27.03 37.27
CA ALA A 417 6.72 26.05 36.61
C ALA A 417 5.95 25.21 35.59
N ARG A 418 6.57 24.99 34.43
CA ARG A 418 6.17 23.99 33.43
C ARG A 418 7.13 22.81 33.53
N THR A 419 6.58 21.60 33.50
CA THR A 419 7.34 20.34 33.48
C THR A 419 6.89 19.52 32.29
N ASP A 420 7.81 19.25 31.36
CA ASP A 420 7.55 18.33 30.25
C ASP A 420 8.29 17.02 30.50
N THR A 421 7.54 15.95 30.77
CA THR A 421 8.10 14.63 31.03
C THR A 421 8.60 13.98 29.75
N GLY A 422 9.87 13.56 29.72
CA GLY A 422 10.44 12.86 28.56
C GLY A 422 10.65 13.74 27.33
N TYR A 423 10.79 15.06 27.51
CA TYR A 423 11.02 16.04 26.45
C TYR A 423 12.23 15.70 25.57
N VAL A 424 13.28 15.12 26.15
CA VAL A 424 14.48 14.65 25.43
C VAL A 424 14.58 13.14 25.48
N PHE A 425 14.86 12.50 24.34
CA PHE A 425 15.10 11.05 24.25
C PHE A 425 16.45 10.73 23.61
N ILE A 426 17.32 10.06 24.36
CA ILE A 426 18.63 9.62 23.89
C ILE A 426 18.60 8.10 23.66
N TYR A 427 18.94 7.69 22.43
CA TYR A 427 18.96 6.30 22.02
C TYR A 427 19.95 5.48 22.85
N GLY A 428 19.51 4.31 23.32
CA GLY A 428 20.32 3.33 24.06
C GLY A 428 20.17 1.92 23.53
N ARG A 429 20.26 1.76 22.20
CA ARG A 429 20.03 0.47 21.53
C ARG A 429 21.03 0.21 20.42
N ALA A 430 21.18 -1.07 20.07
CA ALA A 430 21.93 -1.50 18.90
C ALA A 430 21.41 -0.81 17.61
N PRO A 431 22.29 -0.50 16.65
CA PRO A 431 21.89 0.11 15.38
C PRO A 431 20.92 -0.77 14.60
N GLN A 432 20.11 -0.19 13.74
CA GLN A 432 19.33 -0.94 12.76
C GLN A 432 19.94 -0.70 11.38
N ALA A 433 20.30 -1.76 10.65
CA ALA A 433 20.96 -1.63 9.36
C ALA A 433 20.30 -2.50 8.28
N THR A 434 20.20 -1.96 7.07
CA THR A 434 19.74 -2.68 5.89
C THR A 434 20.83 -2.67 4.82
N VAL A 435 20.88 -3.73 4.01
CA VAL A 435 21.84 -3.90 2.91
C VAL A 435 21.08 -3.86 1.58
N THR A 436 21.64 -3.18 0.60
CA THR A 436 21.13 -3.15 -0.78
C THR A 436 22.24 -3.47 -1.78
N THR A 437 21.86 -4.06 -2.93
CA THR A 437 22.79 -4.44 -4.00
C THR A 437 22.22 -4.17 -5.38
N THR A 438 23.09 -3.89 -6.36
CA THR A 438 22.69 -3.65 -7.75
C THR A 438 22.36 -4.92 -8.54
N ASN A 439 22.99 -6.07 -8.24
CA ASN A 439 22.74 -7.36 -8.92
C ASN A 439 23.05 -8.54 -7.96
N ALA A 440 22.03 -9.20 -7.39
CA ALA A 440 22.24 -10.34 -6.49
C ALA A 440 22.64 -11.65 -7.23
N SER A 441 22.58 -11.66 -8.56
CA SER A 441 23.02 -12.76 -9.42
C SER A 441 23.95 -12.23 -10.50
N ILE A 442 25.18 -12.73 -10.55
CA ILE A 442 26.24 -12.31 -11.48
C ILE A 442 26.92 -13.52 -12.10
N CYS A 443 27.69 -13.31 -13.16
CA CYS A 443 28.56 -14.33 -13.73
C CYS A 443 29.90 -14.42 -12.99
N ALA A 444 30.59 -15.55 -13.13
CA ALA A 444 31.96 -15.69 -12.62
C ALA A 444 32.87 -14.62 -13.25
N GLY A 445 33.63 -13.91 -12.41
CA GLY A 445 34.41 -12.73 -12.80
C GLY A 445 33.64 -11.41 -12.76
N GLY A 446 32.32 -11.44 -12.51
CA GLY A 446 31.49 -10.25 -12.34
C GLY A 446 31.62 -9.61 -10.97
N SER A 447 30.93 -8.48 -10.78
CA SER A 447 30.97 -7.71 -9.53
C SER A 447 29.59 -7.27 -9.06
N VAL A 448 29.42 -7.16 -7.74
CA VAL A 448 28.22 -6.64 -7.07
C VAL A 448 28.57 -5.35 -6.35
N THR A 449 27.76 -4.30 -6.50
CA THR A 449 27.90 -3.06 -5.71
C THR A 449 27.01 -3.15 -4.48
N PHE A 450 27.61 -2.97 -3.30
CA PHE A 450 26.95 -3.00 -2.00
C PHE A 450 26.83 -1.60 -1.41
N SER A 451 25.67 -1.32 -0.83
CA SER A 451 25.39 -0.14 -0.02
C SER A 451 24.63 -0.52 1.25
N SER A 452 24.66 0.34 2.25
CA SER A 452 23.82 0.19 3.44
C SER A 452 23.17 1.48 3.88
N THR A 453 22.08 1.35 4.64
CA THR A 453 21.52 2.42 5.46
C THR A 453 21.47 1.95 6.91
N ALA A 454 21.80 2.83 7.85
CA ALA A 454 21.77 2.49 9.26
C ALA A 454 21.21 3.63 10.12
N ALA A 455 20.45 3.28 11.16
CA ALA A 455 19.82 4.17 12.12
C ALA A 455 20.23 3.84 13.56
N TYR A 456 19.86 4.71 14.50
CA TYR A 456 20.12 4.56 15.95
C TYR A 456 21.62 4.54 16.29
N CYS A 457 22.31 5.62 15.91
CA CYS A 457 23.71 5.88 16.26
C CYS A 457 24.66 4.78 15.75
N PRO A 458 24.73 4.55 14.42
CA PRO A 458 25.67 3.56 13.88
C PRO A 458 27.10 4.00 14.21
N GLY A 459 27.88 3.10 14.81
CA GLY A 459 29.29 3.31 15.10
C GLY A 459 30.15 2.67 14.03
N THR A 460 30.57 1.42 14.25
CA THR A 460 31.46 0.71 13.33
C THR A 460 30.69 -0.16 12.36
N TYR A 461 31.25 -0.31 11.15
CA TYR A 461 30.75 -1.20 10.11
C TYR A 461 31.78 -2.30 9.88
N SER A 462 31.30 -3.53 9.76
CA SER A 462 32.12 -4.71 9.43
C SER A 462 31.41 -5.51 8.35
N TRP A 463 32.00 -5.51 7.16
CA TRP A 463 31.55 -6.29 6.03
C TRP A 463 32.42 -7.53 5.84
N SER A 464 31.76 -8.64 5.54
CA SER A 464 32.39 -9.87 5.05
C SER A 464 31.79 -10.24 3.70
N PHE A 465 32.67 -10.48 2.73
CA PHE A 465 32.35 -10.93 1.38
C PHE A 465 33.10 -12.25 1.11
N PRO A 466 32.63 -13.39 1.65
CA PRO A 466 33.24 -14.68 1.36
C PRO A 466 33.35 -14.89 -0.17
N GLY A 467 34.53 -15.26 -0.67
CA GLY A 467 34.77 -15.41 -2.12
C GLY A 467 34.78 -14.13 -2.95
N GLY A 468 34.58 -12.97 -2.33
CA GLY A 468 34.66 -11.65 -2.95
C GLY A 468 36.04 -11.03 -2.82
N THR A 469 36.37 -10.10 -3.72
CA THR A 469 37.56 -9.24 -3.66
C THR A 469 37.12 -7.77 -3.74
N PRO A 470 37.37 -6.94 -2.71
CA PRO A 470 37.99 -7.31 -1.43
C PRO A 470 37.10 -8.23 -0.58
N ALA A 471 37.71 -9.05 0.28
CA ALA A 471 36.99 -10.03 1.12
C ALA A 471 36.30 -9.40 2.35
N THR A 472 36.68 -8.18 2.73
CA THR A 472 36.13 -7.45 3.88
C THR A 472 36.14 -5.94 3.62
N SER A 473 35.31 -5.19 4.35
CA SER A 473 35.37 -3.72 4.36
C SER A 473 34.86 -3.14 5.69
N THR A 474 35.32 -1.93 6.04
CA THR A 474 34.84 -1.16 7.18
C THR A 474 34.12 0.13 6.78
N ALA A 475 33.95 0.36 5.47
CA ALA A 475 33.17 1.49 4.97
C ALA A 475 31.67 1.27 5.20
N ALA A 476 30.92 2.35 5.44
CA ALA A 476 29.46 2.26 5.55
C ALA A 476 28.83 1.67 4.28
N SER A 477 29.29 2.14 3.12
CA SER A 477 28.97 1.58 1.80
C SER A 477 30.28 1.18 1.12
N PRO A 478 30.57 -0.12 0.99
CA PRO A 478 31.86 -0.61 0.53
C PRO A 478 32.03 -0.56 -1.00
N GLY A 479 30.96 -0.26 -1.74
CA GLY A 479 31.02 -0.15 -3.19
C GLY A 479 31.10 -1.52 -3.86
N THR A 480 31.95 -1.64 -4.88
CA THR A 480 31.97 -2.81 -5.76
C THR A 480 32.88 -3.93 -5.25
N VAL A 481 32.36 -5.16 -5.22
CA VAL A 481 33.09 -6.38 -4.84
C VAL A 481 33.02 -7.38 -5.99
N ALA A 482 34.17 -7.86 -6.46
CA ALA A 482 34.28 -8.82 -7.56
C ALA A 482 34.27 -10.27 -7.05
N TYR A 483 33.63 -11.18 -7.77
CA TYR A 483 33.59 -12.61 -7.44
C TYR A 483 34.09 -13.44 -8.61
N ALA A 484 35.31 -13.97 -8.50
CA ALA A 484 35.97 -14.67 -9.59
C ALA A 484 35.41 -16.08 -9.87
N THR A 485 34.90 -16.76 -8.84
CA THR A 485 34.50 -18.17 -8.92
C THR A 485 33.00 -18.32 -8.72
N ALA A 486 32.38 -19.15 -9.56
CA ALA A 486 30.99 -19.54 -9.41
C ALA A 486 30.74 -20.17 -8.02
N GLY A 487 29.61 -19.82 -7.41
CA GLY A 487 29.28 -20.20 -6.03
C GLY A 487 28.23 -19.28 -5.43
N ASN A 488 27.72 -19.66 -4.25
CA ASN A 488 26.82 -18.80 -3.49
C ASN A 488 27.55 -18.27 -2.27
N TYR A 489 27.55 -16.95 -2.14
CA TYR A 489 28.23 -16.26 -1.07
C TYR A 489 27.22 -15.47 -0.26
N THR A 490 27.29 -15.59 1.07
CA THR A 490 26.45 -14.78 1.96
C THR A 490 27.27 -13.59 2.41
N ALA A 491 27.06 -12.45 1.76
CA ALA A 491 27.65 -11.20 2.19
C ALA A 491 26.97 -10.75 3.48
N THR A 492 27.77 -10.34 4.46
CA THR A 492 27.30 -10.00 5.81
C THR A 492 27.76 -8.60 6.17
N LEU A 493 26.83 -7.77 6.63
CA LEU A 493 27.10 -6.50 7.28
C LEU A 493 26.79 -6.63 8.77
N THR A 494 27.75 -6.29 9.62
CA THR A 494 27.51 -6.04 11.04
C THR A 494 27.74 -4.57 11.34
N VAL A 495 26.73 -3.89 11.86
CA VAL A 495 26.84 -2.50 12.35
C VAL A 495 26.73 -2.52 13.86
N SER A 496 27.66 -1.85 14.54
CA SER A 496 27.68 -1.82 16.01
C SER A 496 27.86 -0.43 16.58
N ASN A 497 27.39 -0.24 17.80
CA ASN A 497 27.64 0.92 18.64
C ASN A 497 27.90 0.47 20.08
N ALA A 498 28.01 1.41 21.03
CA ALA A 498 28.25 1.10 22.43
C ALA A 498 27.13 0.28 23.11
N TYR A 499 25.96 0.14 22.48
CA TYR A 499 24.76 -0.52 23.00
C TYR A 499 24.43 -1.84 22.30
N GLY A 500 25.30 -2.32 21.41
CA GLY A 500 25.19 -3.61 20.77
C GLY A 500 25.41 -3.56 19.26
N SER A 501 25.05 -4.64 18.58
CA SER A 501 25.24 -4.81 17.14
C SER A 501 24.03 -5.44 16.47
N THR A 502 23.87 -5.17 15.19
CA THR A 502 22.92 -5.83 14.30
C THR A 502 23.66 -6.38 13.10
N THR A 503 23.30 -7.61 12.72
CA THR A 503 23.87 -8.29 11.56
C THR A 503 22.80 -8.52 10.51
N THR A 504 23.07 -8.08 9.28
CA THR A 504 22.21 -8.22 8.11
C THR A 504 22.96 -8.97 7.02
N THR A 505 22.30 -9.90 6.35
CA THR A 505 22.91 -10.75 5.32
C THR A 505 22.22 -10.58 3.98
N ILE A 506 22.96 -10.71 2.89
CA ILE A 506 22.44 -10.78 1.53
C ILE A 506 23.15 -11.87 0.74
N LEU A 507 22.40 -12.62 -0.06
CA LEU A 507 22.94 -13.69 -0.90
C LEU A 507 23.47 -13.11 -2.21
N VAL A 508 24.66 -13.56 -2.60
CA VAL A 508 25.27 -13.32 -3.91
C VAL A 508 25.40 -14.66 -4.63
N ALA A 509 24.66 -14.82 -5.72
CA ALA A 509 24.74 -16.01 -6.57
C ALA A 509 25.66 -15.73 -7.77
N VAL A 510 26.80 -16.42 -7.82
CA VAL A 510 27.78 -16.33 -8.90
C VAL A 510 27.63 -17.55 -9.79
N GLY A 511 27.20 -17.35 -11.03
CA GLY A 511 26.77 -18.43 -11.94
C GLY A 511 25.28 -18.77 -11.83
N GLY A 512 24.45 -17.87 -11.33
CA GLY A 512 22.99 -18.02 -11.30
C GLY A 512 22.45 -18.75 -10.07
N ARG A 513 21.15 -18.62 -9.86
CA ARG A 513 20.38 -19.18 -8.74
C ARG A 513 20.35 -20.71 -8.79
N LEU A 514 20.55 -21.37 -7.65
CA LEU A 514 20.40 -22.83 -7.55
C LEU A 514 18.94 -23.28 -7.70
N LEU A 515 18.76 -24.49 -8.20
CA LEU A 515 17.45 -25.15 -8.27
C LEU A 515 17.01 -25.67 -6.89
N PRO A 516 15.68 -25.73 -6.62
CA PRO A 516 14.59 -25.45 -7.55
C PRO A 516 14.24 -23.96 -7.72
N LEU A 517 13.83 -23.58 -8.92
CA LEU A 517 13.08 -22.34 -9.17
C LEU A 517 11.61 -22.71 -9.26
N ALA A 518 10.74 -22.06 -8.51
CA ALA A 518 9.29 -22.11 -8.71
C ALA A 518 8.78 -20.67 -8.83
N GLU A 519 8.04 -20.38 -9.88
CA GLU A 519 7.39 -19.11 -10.13
C GLU A 519 5.93 -19.34 -10.56
N THR A 520 4.99 -18.78 -9.81
CA THR A 520 3.55 -18.88 -10.10
C THR A 520 2.98 -17.56 -10.59
N PHE A 521 3.77 -16.48 -10.61
CA PHE A 521 3.36 -15.11 -10.93
C PHE A 521 2.31 -14.49 -10.00
N ASP A 522 1.73 -15.23 -9.06
CA ASP A 522 0.75 -14.73 -8.06
C ASP A 522 1.36 -13.85 -6.96
N ASN A 523 2.68 -13.85 -6.83
CA ASN A 523 3.41 -13.23 -5.71
C ASN A 523 3.73 -11.74 -5.91
N THR A 524 3.27 -11.12 -7.00
CA THR A 524 3.51 -9.70 -7.29
C THR A 524 2.32 -8.82 -6.87
N PRO A 525 2.55 -7.57 -6.44
CA PRO A 525 1.48 -6.57 -6.27
C PRO A 525 0.64 -6.42 -7.55
N ASN A 526 -0.55 -5.81 -7.50
CA ASN A 526 -1.42 -5.63 -8.66
C ASN A 526 -0.88 -4.60 -9.69
N THR A 527 0.34 -4.83 -10.18
CA THR A 527 1.11 -4.01 -11.11
C THR A 527 1.65 -4.92 -12.21
N GLN A 528 1.95 -4.37 -13.40
CA GLN A 528 2.61 -5.11 -14.48
C GLN A 528 4.11 -5.40 -14.22
N THR A 529 4.52 -5.39 -12.95
CA THR A 529 5.90 -5.63 -12.54
C THR A 529 6.15 -7.12 -12.43
N LEU A 530 7.14 -7.64 -13.17
CA LEU A 530 7.53 -9.04 -13.08
C LEU A 530 8.21 -9.37 -11.75
N PRO A 531 8.18 -10.65 -11.30
CA PRO A 531 8.88 -11.09 -10.10
C PRO A 531 10.39 -10.80 -10.16
N PRO A 532 11.08 -10.66 -9.01
CA PRO A 532 12.50 -10.33 -8.97
C PRO A 532 13.37 -11.24 -9.85
N GLY A 533 14.13 -10.62 -10.75
CA GLY A 533 15.06 -11.30 -11.67
C GLY A 533 14.44 -11.77 -12.99
N TRP A 534 13.13 -11.60 -13.19
CA TRP A 534 12.48 -11.79 -14.48
C TRP A 534 12.46 -10.48 -15.29
N SER A 535 12.53 -10.57 -16.61
CA SER A 535 12.50 -9.39 -17.49
C SER A 535 11.85 -9.68 -18.84
N ILE A 536 11.22 -8.66 -19.42
CA ILE A 536 10.75 -8.67 -20.81
C ILE A 536 11.80 -8.02 -21.70
N VAL A 537 12.11 -8.68 -22.82
CA VAL A 537 12.83 -8.11 -23.94
C VAL A 537 11.84 -7.93 -25.08
N ASN A 538 11.59 -6.67 -25.41
CA ASN A 538 10.69 -6.21 -26.46
C ASN A 538 11.50 -5.33 -27.44
N PRO A 539 12.08 -5.90 -28.50
CA PRO A 539 12.97 -5.17 -29.42
C PRO A 539 12.26 -4.10 -30.27
N ASP A 540 10.98 -4.26 -30.57
CA ASP A 540 10.21 -3.33 -31.41
C ASP A 540 9.48 -2.24 -30.60
N HIS A 541 9.49 -2.35 -29.27
CA HIS A 541 8.80 -1.46 -28.34
C HIS A 541 7.26 -1.44 -28.52
N GLY A 542 6.70 -2.48 -29.12
CA GLY A 542 5.27 -2.67 -29.42
C GLY A 542 4.51 -3.45 -28.34
N VAL A 543 3.48 -4.18 -28.78
CA VAL A 543 2.60 -4.97 -27.91
C VAL A 543 3.35 -6.19 -27.38
N THR A 544 3.53 -6.29 -26.07
CA THR A 544 4.39 -7.32 -25.45
C THR A 544 3.72 -8.14 -24.37
N TRP A 545 4.48 -9.08 -23.78
CA TRP A 545 4.05 -9.90 -22.65
C TRP A 545 3.59 -9.04 -21.46
N THR A 546 2.49 -9.44 -20.85
CA THR A 546 1.88 -8.77 -19.69
C THR A 546 1.45 -9.79 -18.66
N LEU A 547 1.28 -9.39 -17.40
CA LEU A 547 0.58 -10.21 -16.41
C LEU A 547 -0.94 -10.02 -16.59
N ALA A 548 -1.68 -11.12 -16.45
CA ALA A 548 -3.13 -11.17 -16.54
C ALA A 548 -3.73 -11.76 -15.25
N ASP A 549 -4.66 -11.03 -14.67
CA ASP A 549 -5.35 -11.38 -13.43
C ASP A 549 -6.60 -12.23 -13.64
N ASN A 550 -7.00 -12.94 -12.59
CA ASN A 550 -8.26 -13.68 -12.51
C ASN A 550 -8.43 -14.69 -13.66
N ILE A 551 -7.33 -15.26 -14.15
CA ILE A 551 -7.36 -16.34 -15.13
C ILE A 551 -7.70 -17.62 -14.37
N ILE A 552 -8.53 -18.50 -14.95
CA ILE A 552 -8.76 -19.81 -14.34
C ILE A 552 -7.58 -20.71 -14.69
N GLY A 553 -6.75 -21.01 -13.71
CA GLY A 553 -5.55 -21.83 -13.84
C GLY A 553 -5.85 -23.32 -14.00
N ARG A 554 -4.80 -24.12 -14.21
CA ARG A 554 -4.88 -25.57 -14.42
C ARG A 554 -5.59 -26.34 -13.29
N ASN A 555 -5.56 -25.81 -12.07
CA ASN A 555 -6.23 -26.37 -10.90
C ASN A 555 -7.70 -25.92 -10.73
N ASN A 556 -8.28 -25.24 -11.73
CA ASN A 556 -9.61 -24.61 -11.70
C ASN A 556 -9.78 -23.51 -10.64
N GLN A 557 -8.69 -22.88 -10.19
CA GLN A 557 -8.73 -21.72 -9.30
C GLN A 557 -8.28 -20.45 -10.03
N PRO A 558 -8.73 -19.26 -9.60
CA PRO A 558 -8.16 -18.01 -10.07
C PRO A 558 -6.65 -17.97 -9.81
N THR A 559 -5.89 -17.61 -10.84
CA THR A 559 -4.43 -17.45 -10.84
C THR A 559 -4.07 -16.16 -11.59
N ARG A 560 -2.84 -15.69 -11.38
CA ARG A 560 -2.21 -14.70 -12.25
C ARG A 560 -1.28 -15.41 -13.22
N ALA A 561 -1.43 -15.14 -14.51
CA ALA A 561 -0.62 -15.77 -15.54
C ALA A 561 0.10 -14.74 -16.42
N LEU A 562 1.25 -15.13 -16.96
CA LEU A 562 1.93 -14.37 -17.98
C LEU A 562 1.21 -14.55 -19.33
N ARG A 563 0.96 -13.47 -20.06
CA ARG A 563 0.17 -13.44 -21.29
C ARG A 563 0.86 -12.68 -22.41
N ALA A 564 1.07 -13.33 -23.56
CA ALA A 564 1.41 -12.65 -24.82
C ALA A 564 0.12 -12.32 -25.59
N PRO A 565 -0.22 -11.02 -25.80
CA PRO A 565 -1.51 -10.64 -26.35
C PRO A 565 -1.51 -10.48 -27.88
N PHE A 566 -1.14 -11.55 -28.63
CA PHE A 566 -0.98 -11.52 -30.10
C PHE A 566 -2.22 -10.99 -30.87
N TRP A 567 -3.42 -11.13 -30.30
CA TRP A 567 -4.67 -10.60 -30.87
C TRP A 567 -4.63 -9.09 -31.15
N PHE A 568 -3.88 -8.33 -30.34
CA PHE A 568 -3.74 -6.88 -30.51
C PHE A 568 -2.49 -6.46 -31.25
N ASP A 569 -1.67 -7.41 -31.69
CA ASP A 569 -0.40 -7.15 -32.31
C ASP A 569 -0.49 -7.37 -33.83
N SER A 570 -0.69 -6.30 -34.61
CA SER A 570 -0.80 -6.40 -36.06
C SER A 570 0.52 -6.72 -36.79
N ASN A 571 1.65 -6.73 -36.08
CA ASN A 571 2.97 -6.88 -36.69
C ASN A 571 3.37 -8.36 -36.77
N VAL A 572 2.79 -9.06 -37.74
CA VAL A 572 3.04 -10.50 -37.94
C VAL A 572 4.53 -10.79 -38.14
N GLY A 573 5.06 -11.71 -37.34
CA GLY A 573 6.43 -12.18 -37.39
C GLY A 573 7.32 -11.61 -36.29
N GLU A 574 6.87 -10.62 -35.52
CA GLU A 574 7.59 -10.04 -34.38
C GLU A 574 7.76 -11.05 -33.24
N HIS A 575 8.81 -10.83 -32.44
CA HIS A 575 9.30 -11.77 -31.44
C HIS A 575 9.65 -11.07 -30.13
N ASP A 576 8.84 -11.37 -29.11
CA ASP A 576 9.05 -10.87 -27.76
C ASP A 576 9.31 -12.00 -26.79
N ALA A 577 10.13 -11.73 -25.78
CA ALA A 577 10.63 -12.77 -24.92
C ALA A 577 10.62 -12.38 -23.44
N VAL A 578 10.20 -13.33 -22.61
CA VAL A 578 10.35 -13.25 -21.15
C VAL A 578 11.50 -14.12 -20.70
N TYR A 579 12.39 -13.52 -19.91
CA TYR A 579 13.63 -14.11 -19.44
C TYR A 579 13.46 -14.47 -17.98
N SER A 580 13.82 -15.69 -17.62
CA SER A 580 13.97 -16.10 -16.22
C SER A 580 15.18 -15.40 -15.58
N PRO A 581 15.31 -15.41 -14.24
CA PRO A 581 16.59 -15.20 -13.59
C PRO A 581 17.64 -16.19 -14.13
N ALA A 582 18.93 -15.86 -14.01
CA ALA A 582 19.99 -16.82 -14.28
C ALA A 582 19.90 -18.00 -13.29
N LEU A 583 20.03 -19.23 -13.79
CA LEU A 583 19.90 -20.50 -13.06
C LEU A 583 21.18 -21.33 -13.19
N SER A 584 21.59 -21.96 -12.09
CA SER A 584 22.71 -22.89 -12.04
C SER A 584 22.22 -24.34 -12.09
N LEU A 585 22.52 -25.06 -13.17
CA LEU A 585 22.01 -26.42 -13.43
C LEU A 585 22.94 -27.52 -12.89
N THR A 586 23.33 -27.45 -11.62
CA THR A 586 24.39 -28.30 -11.01
C THR A 586 23.93 -29.69 -10.53
N GLY A 587 22.79 -30.22 -10.98
CA GLY A 587 22.26 -31.54 -10.59
C GLY A 587 22.19 -32.58 -11.71
N ALA A 588 21.96 -33.84 -11.35
CA ALA A 588 21.67 -34.91 -12.30
C ALA A 588 20.20 -34.78 -12.75
N SER A 589 19.95 -34.44 -14.01
CA SER A 589 18.61 -34.33 -14.62
C SER A 589 17.77 -33.08 -14.31
N PRO A 590 18.30 -31.86 -14.49
CA PRO A 590 17.49 -30.65 -14.42
C PRO A 590 16.35 -30.71 -15.46
N THR A 591 15.13 -30.39 -15.04
CA THR A 591 13.92 -30.38 -15.87
C THR A 591 13.17 -29.07 -15.66
N LEU A 592 12.68 -28.47 -16.75
CA LEU A 592 11.71 -27.38 -16.73
C LEU A 592 10.30 -27.92 -16.94
N LEU A 593 9.37 -27.52 -16.08
CA LEU A 593 7.92 -27.63 -16.25
C LEU A 593 7.31 -26.24 -16.30
N PHE A 594 6.25 -26.08 -17.10
CA PHE A 594 5.41 -24.89 -17.08
C PHE A 594 4.04 -25.24 -17.66
N ASP A 595 3.01 -24.53 -17.24
CA ASP A 595 1.67 -24.64 -17.80
C ASP A 595 1.53 -23.66 -18.97
N VAL A 596 0.88 -24.09 -20.05
CA VAL A 596 0.56 -23.27 -21.23
C VAL A 596 -0.92 -23.41 -21.57
N ALA A 597 -1.55 -22.31 -21.96
CA ALA A 597 -2.89 -22.31 -22.55
C ALA A 597 -2.92 -21.44 -23.81
N TYR A 598 -3.48 -21.98 -24.89
CA TYR A 598 -3.61 -21.27 -26.17
C TYR A 598 -4.76 -21.85 -27.00
N GLY A 599 -5.74 -21.01 -27.34
CA GLY A 599 -6.84 -21.34 -28.24
C GLY A 599 -6.70 -20.59 -29.55
N LYS A 600 -6.23 -21.26 -30.62
CA LYS A 600 -6.01 -20.63 -31.93
C LYS A 600 -7.29 -20.07 -32.56
N VAL A 601 -7.17 -19.05 -33.41
CA VAL A 601 -8.27 -18.58 -34.27
C VAL A 601 -8.51 -19.58 -35.41
N SER A 602 -7.47 -19.82 -36.21
CA SER A 602 -7.48 -20.75 -37.34
C SER A 602 -6.08 -21.32 -37.58
N ASN A 603 -5.87 -22.10 -38.64
CA ASN A 603 -4.53 -22.57 -39.05
C ASN A 603 -3.73 -21.52 -39.85
N GLN A 604 -4.30 -20.35 -40.14
CA GLN A 604 -3.65 -19.31 -40.94
C GLN A 604 -2.79 -18.37 -40.09
N GLN A 605 -3.18 -18.12 -38.83
CA GLN A 605 -2.38 -17.36 -37.88
C GLN A 605 -1.28 -18.25 -37.33
N LEU A 606 -0.02 -17.87 -37.54
CA LEU A 606 1.16 -18.69 -37.24
C LEU A 606 1.84 -18.30 -35.91
N ASP A 607 1.04 -18.06 -34.86
CA ASP A 607 1.57 -17.81 -33.53
C ASP A 607 2.46 -18.97 -33.08
N SER A 608 3.53 -18.68 -32.33
CA SER A 608 4.40 -19.73 -31.80
C SER A 608 4.96 -19.40 -30.43
N LEU A 609 5.25 -20.46 -29.66
CA LEU A 609 6.04 -20.39 -28.45
C LEU A 609 7.35 -21.15 -28.69
N SER A 610 8.47 -20.52 -28.37
CA SER A 610 9.79 -21.12 -28.37
C SER A 610 10.45 -20.93 -27.01
N VAL A 611 10.81 -22.02 -26.35
CA VAL A 611 11.60 -22.01 -25.13
C VAL A 611 13.05 -22.22 -25.51
N GLN A 612 13.85 -21.17 -25.32
CA GLN A 612 15.27 -21.15 -25.63
C GLN A 612 16.09 -21.18 -24.35
N ILE A 613 17.14 -21.99 -24.33
CA ILE A 613 18.09 -22.02 -23.21
C ILE A 613 19.29 -21.20 -23.63
N ALA A 614 19.53 -20.09 -22.95
CA ALA A 614 20.68 -19.23 -23.23
C ALA A 614 21.74 -19.41 -22.15
N ASP A 615 23.01 -19.32 -22.51
CA ASP A 615 24.08 -19.15 -21.56
C ASP A 615 23.86 -17.84 -20.79
N ALA A 616 23.84 -17.91 -19.45
CA ALA A 616 23.49 -16.77 -18.61
C ALA A 616 24.48 -15.61 -18.71
N CYS A 617 25.71 -15.86 -19.20
CA CYS A 617 26.80 -14.90 -19.20
C CYS A 617 27.03 -14.28 -20.57
N SER A 618 27.07 -15.12 -21.61
CA SER A 618 27.25 -14.66 -22.99
C SER A 618 25.95 -14.36 -23.71
N GLY A 619 24.81 -14.82 -23.19
CA GLY A 619 23.52 -14.72 -23.86
C GLY A 619 23.37 -15.61 -25.10
N ALA A 620 24.37 -16.45 -25.40
CA ALA A 620 24.35 -17.35 -26.55
C ALA A 620 23.27 -18.43 -26.37
N ILE A 621 22.46 -18.68 -27.40
CA ILE A 621 21.47 -19.77 -27.37
C ILE A 621 22.21 -21.10 -27.42
N LEU A 622 21.91 -21.95 -26.45
CA LEU A 622 22.45 -23.29 -26.28
C LEU A 622 21.48 -24.31 -26.84
N GLY A 623 22.00 -25.21 -27.68
CA GLY A 623 21.22 -26.32 -28.23
C GLY A 623 20.07 -25.88 -29.14
N LYS A 624 19.15 -26.80 -29.38
CA LYS A 624 17.94 -26.54 -30.18
C LYS A 624 16.80 -26.08 -29.26
N PRO A 625 16.04 -25.04 -29.64
CA PRO A 625 14.94 -24.58 -28.82
C PRO A 625 13.77 -25.58 -28.83
N TYR A 626 13.03 -25.62 -27.73
CA TYR A 626 11.75 -26.31 -27.65
C TYR A 626 10.68 -25.41 -28.26
N ALA A 627 10.14 -25.74 -29.43
CA ALA A 627 9.23 -24.86 -30.16
C ALA A 627 7.91 -25.53 -30.55
N LYS A 628 6.82 -24.78 -30.45
CA LYS A 628 5.46 -25.18 -30.86
C LYS A 628 4.78 -24.03 -31.59
N GLY A 629 4.06 -24.35 -32.66
CA GLY A 629 3.29 -23.38 -33.46
C GLY A 629 1.79 -23.67 -33.49
N ALA A 630 0.99 -22.64 -33.78
CA ALA A 630 -0.48 -22.68 -33.82
C ALA A 630 -1.06 -23.67 -34.84
N ALA A 631 -0.39 -23.83 -35.99
CA ALA A 631 -0.75 -24.85 -37.00
C ALA A 631 -0.42 -26.28 -36.56
N GLY A 632 0.39 -26.45 -35.50
CA GLY A 632 0.84 -27.73 -34.97
C GLY A 632 0.36 -27.98 -33.55
N THR A 633 1.31 -28.18 -32.63
CA THR A 633 1.05 -28.69 -31.27
C THR A 633 0.93 -27.60 -30.20
N LEU A 634 0.96 -26.31 -30.56
CA LEU A 634 0.77 -25.23 -29.58
C LEU A 634 -0.64 -25.23 -28.97
N PRO A 635 -1.74 -25.31 -29.76
CA PRO A 635 -3.09 -25.23 -29.22
C PRO A 635 -3.37 -26.27 -28.13
N THR A 636 -4.09 -25.83 -27.11
CA THR A 636 -4.58 -26.64 -25.99
C THR A 636 -6.10 -26.83 -26.04
N THR A 637 -6.79 -26.02 -26.85
CA THR A 637 -8.23 -26.13 -27.08
C THR A 637 -8.55 -26.19 -28.56
N SER A 638 -9.80 -26.54 -28.87
CA SER A 638 -10.38 -26.34 -30.20
C SER A 638 -10.29 -24.86 -30.63
N PRO A 639 -10.30 -24.57 -31.95
CA PRO A 639 -10.29 -23.20 -32.46
C PRO A 639 -11.39 -22.33 -31.87
N LYS A 640 -11.12 -21.04 -31.71
CA LYS A 640 -12.07 -20.04 -31.20
C LYS A 640 -12.47 -19.11 -32.35
N ASP A 641 -13.77 -19.08 -32.66
CA ASP A 641 -14.37 -18.33 -33.79
C ASP A 641 -14.30 -16.80 -33.60
N GLN A 642 -13.09 -16.23 -33.68
CA GLN A 642 -12.81 -14.79 -33.54
C GLN A 642 -13.26 -14.15 -32.21
N THR A 643 -13.50 -14.96 -31.17
CA THR A 643 -13.68 -14.49 -29.79
C THR A 643 -12.37 -14.60 -29.04
N ILE A 644 -11.99 -13.57 -28.28
CA ILE A 644 -10.74 -13.57 -27.51
C ILE A 644 -10.68 -14.81 -26.61
N PHE A 645 -9.59 -15.57 -26.72
CA PHE A 645 -9.38 -16.74 -25.88
C PHE A 645 -9.00 -16.34 -24.45
N LEU A 646 -9.86 -16.71 -23.51
CA LEU A 646 -9.62 -16.64 -22.07
C LEU A 646 -9.73 -18.06 -21.50
N PRO A 647 -8.71 -18.57 -20.79
CA PRO A 647 -8.81 -19.86 -20.10
C PRO A 647 -9.96 -19.81 -19.08
N ALA A 648 -10.94 -20.69 -19.25
CA ALA A 648 -12.15 -20.75 -18.43
C ALA A 648 -12.17 -21.99 -17.54
N SER A 649 -11.31 -22.97 -17.82
CA SER A 649 -11.17 -24.18 -17.03
C SER A 649 -9.73 -24.68 -17.02
N GLY A 650 -9.40 -25.51 -16.04
CA GLY A 650 -8.11 -26.18 -15.99
C GLY A 650 -7.84 -27.12 -17.18
N ALA A 651 -8.88 -27.54 -17.90
CA ALA A 651 -8.75 -28.33 -19.12
C ALA A 651 -8.24 -27.51 -20.33
N ASP A 652 -8.31 -26.18 -20.26
CA ASP A 652 -7.74 -25.30 -21.29
C ASP A 652 -6.21 -25.23 -21.21
N TRP A 653 -5.61 -25.79 -20.15
CA TRP A 653 -4.18 -25.78 -19.88
C TRP A 653 -3.54 -27.14 -20.14
N ARG A 654 -2.31 -27.11 -20.64
CA ARG A 654 -1.42 -28.26 -20.74
C ARG A 654 -0.11 -27.95 -20.03
N GLN A 655 0.44 -28.91 -19.30
CA GLN A 655 1.80 -28.76 -18.80
C GLN A 655 2.81 -29.27 -19.81
N GLU A 656 3.80 -28.44 -20.05
CA GLU A 656 4.95 -28.72 -20.87
C GLU A 656 6.11 -29.22 -20.01
N ARG A 657 6.94 -30.07 -20.61
CA ARG A 657 8.17 -30.57 -20.00
C ARG A 657 9.33 -30.41 -20.97
N VAL A 658 10.38 -29.72 -20.52
CA VAL A 658 11.62 -29.54 -21.28
C VAL A 658 12.76 -30.16 -20.50
N ASP A 659 13.47 -31.10 -21.13
CA ASP A 659 14.67 -31.71 -20.57
C ASP A 659 15.84 -30.72 -20.65
N LEU A 660 16.40 -30.36 -19.49
CA LEU A 660 17.56 -29.48 -19.41
C LEU A 660 18.86 -30.24 -19.15
N THR A 661 18.82 -31.58 -19.09
CA THR A 661 20.00 -32.44 -18.88
C THR A 661 21.16 -32.11 -19.84
N PRO A 662 20.95 -31.78 -21.13
CA PRO A 662 22.04 -31.38 -22.03
C PRO A 662 22.81 -30.12 -21.58
N TYR A 663 22.24 -29.34 -20.67
CA TYR A 663 22.81 -28.11 -20.13
C TYR A 663 23.27 -28.27 -18.67
N ALA A 664 23.30 -29.49 -18.15
CA ALA A 664 23.77 -29.77 -16.80
C ALA A 664 25.21 -29.23 -16.59
N GLY A 665 25.45 -28.67 -15.41
CA GLY A 665 26.70 -28.00 -15.04
C GLY A 665 26.86 -26.56 -15.58
N LYS A 666 25.90 -26.03 -16.35
CA LYS A 666 25.95 -24.66 -16.88
C LYS A 666 25.10 -23.68 -16.08
N SER A 667 25.41 -22.40 -16.23
CA SER A 667 24.56 -21.27 -15.83
C SER A 667 23.73 -20.83 -17.03
N VAL A 668 22.41 -20.85 -16.91
CA VAL A 668 21.50 -20.58 -18.03
C VAL A 668 20.41 -19.58 -17.68
N VAL A 669 19.91 -18.88 -18.69
CA VAL A 669 18.64 -18.14 -18.65
C VAL A 669 17.65 -18.84 -19.57
N ILE A 670 16.43 -19.06 -19.10
CA ILE A 670 15.34 -19.62 -19.90
C ILE A 670 14.59 -18.45 -20.53
N ARG A 671 14.43 -18.48 -21.85
CA ARG A 671 13.69 -17.48 -22.61
C ARG A 671 12.42 -18.09 -23.17
N PHE A 672 11.27 -17.57 -22.75
CA PHE A 672 9.97 -17.87 -23.36
C PHE A 672 9.71 -16.85 -24.47
N VAL A 673 9.92 -17.26 -25.72
CA VAL A 673 9.82 -16.41 -26.90
C VAL A 673 8.48 -16.63 -27.58
N GLY A 674 7.64 -15.62 -27.56
CA GLY A 674 6.39 -15.57 -28.30
C GLY A 674 6.64 -14.99 -29.69
N ARG A 675 6.21 -15.67 -30.74
CA ARG A 675 6.16 -15.10 -32.10
C ARG A 675 4.72 -14.76 -32.43
N ASN A 676 4.50 -13.51 -32.83
CA ASN A 676 3.20 -13.05 -33.24
C ASN A 676 2.86 -13.54 -34.66
N GLY A 677 1.70 -14.19 -34.81
CA GLY A 677 1.07 -14.57 -36.07
C GLY A 677 -0.29 -13.90 -36.26
N TYR A 678 -0.59 -12.86 -35.49
CA TYR A 678 -1.87 -12.16 -35.37
C TYR A 678 -3.03 -13.08 -34.95
N GLY A 679 -2.75 -14.03 -34.06
CA GLY A 679 -3.76 -14.94 -33.51
C GLY A 679 -4.26 -14.53 -32.14
N GLN A 680 -4.06 -15.37 -31.13
CA GLN A 680 -4.77 -15.30 -29.85
C GLN A 680 -3.84 -15.10 -28.67
N TYR A 681 -4.42 -14.85 -27.50
CA TYR A 681 -3.64 -14.78 -26.27
C TYR A 681 -2.97 -16.12 -25.95
N LEU A 682 -1.66 -16.08 -25.76
CA LEU A 682 -0.86 -17.20 -25.26
C LEU A 682 -0.58 -16.97 -23.78
N TYR A 683 -0.92 -17.94 -22.94
CA TYR A 683 -0.71 -17.87 -21.50
C TYR A 683 0.36 -18.86 -21.04
N LEU A 684 1.16 -18.43 -20.06
CA LEU A 684 2.15 -19.24 -19.35
C LEU A 684 1.96 -19.06 -17.84
N ASP A 685 2.06 -20.16 -17.10
CA ASP A 685 1.93 -20.16 -15.64
C ASP A 685 2.77 -21.30 -15.00
N ASN A 686 2.96 -21.28 -13.68
CA ASN A 686 3.57 -22.34 -12.88
C ASN A 686 4.91 -22.83 -13.42
N VAL A 687 5.86 -21.92 -13.61
CA VAL A 687 7.20 -22.25 -14.10
C VAL A 687 8.04 -22.88 -12.99
N LEU A 688 8.44 -24.12 -13.19
CA LEU A 688 9.22 -24.91 -12.23
C LEU A 688 10.47 -25.49 -12.88
N VAL A 689 11.63 -25.26 -12.28
CA VAL A 689 12.90 -25.87 -12.69
C VAL A 689 13.48 -26.63 -11.52
N GLY A 690 13.78 -27.92 -11.67
CA GLY A 690 14.25 -28.77 -10.58
C GLY A 690 15.01 -30.01 -11.03
N ASN A 691 15.77 -30.62 -10.11
CA ASN A 691 16.65 -31.78 -10.38
C ASN A 691 15.97 -33.15 -10.21
N ASN A 692 14.79 -33.22 -9.59
CA ASN A 692 14.07 -34.46 -9.29
C ASN A 692 12.57 -34.19 -9.09
N LEU A 693 11.91 -33.65 -10.11
CA LEU A 693 10.46 -33.47 -10.06
C LEU A 693 9.83 -34.88 -10.14
N LEU A 694 9.14 -35.28 -9.06
CA LEU A 694 8.54 -36.60 -8.89
C LEU A 694 7.74 -36.99 -10.14
N SER A 695 8.24 -38.03 -10.79
CA SER A 695 7.78 -38.52 -12.07
C SER A 695 6.66 -39.55 -11.86
N LEU A 696 5.48 -39.33 -12.46
CA LEU A 696 4.70 -40.44 -13.02
C LEU A 696 5.45 -40.89 -14.29
N THR A 697 6.34 -41.85 -14.12
CA THR A 697 7.23 -42.36 -15.16
C THR A 697 6.47 -42.99 -16.33
N SER A 698 6.86 -42.65 -17.55
CA SER A 698 7.06 -43.67 -18.57
C SER A 698 8.37 -43.39 -19.32
N ALA A 699 9.35 -44.25 -19.06
CA ALA A 699 10.59 -44.36 -19.80
C ALA A 699 10.28 -44.80 -21.24
N ALA A 700 10.39 -43.90 -22.22
CA ALA A 700 10.27 -44.27 -23.63
C ALA A 700 11.01 -43.36 -24.62
N SER A 701 11.90 -42.46 -24.20
CA SER A 701 12.64 -41.58 -25.14
C SER A 701 14.08 -42.02 -25.43
N VAL A 702 14.64 -43.01 -24.72
CA VAL A 702 16.07 -43.35 -24.85
C VAL A 702 16.41 -44.00 -26.20
N VAL A 703 15.42 -44.47 -26.98
CA VAL A 703 15.66 -45.24 -28.21
C VAL A 703 15.16 -44.52 -29.47
N GLY A 704 14.77 -43.24 -29.41
CA GLY A 704 14.36 -42.48 -30.60
C GLY A 704 13.14 -43.05 -31.36
N LEU A 705 12.34 -43.90 -30.70
CA LEU A 705 11.06 -44.40 -31.21
C LEU A 705 9.96 -43.40 -30.88
N GLU A 706 9.48 -42.69 -31.90
CA GLU A 706 8.41 -41.69 -31.78
C GLU A 706 7.21 -42.10 -32.63
N ALA A 707 6.01 -41.66 -32.23
CA ALA A 707 4.80 -41.95 -32.97
C ALA A 707 3.74 -40.86 -32.74
N TRP A 708 3.12 -40.39 -33.82
CA TRP A 708 2.15 -39.29 -33.82
C TRP A 708 1.14 -39.40 -34.97
N PRO A 709 -0.07 -38.80 -34.84
CA PRO A 709 -0.60 -38.18 -33.62
C PRO A 709 -0.89 -39.23 -32.54
N ASN A 710 -0.69 -38.88 -31.27
CA ASN A 710 -1.03 -39.71 -30.12
C ASN A 710 -1.72 -38.81 -29.08
N PRO A 711 -3.05 -38.85 -28.94
CA PRO A 711 -3.98 -39.86 -29.49
C PRO A 711 -4.12 -39.88 -31.03
N THR A 712 -4.33 -41.05 -31.63
CA THR A 712 -4.59 -41.28 -33.06
C THR A 712 -6.10 -41.45 -33.31
N PRO A 713 -6.74 -40.64 -34.19
CA PRO A 713 -8.17 -40.80 -34.48
C PRO A 713 -8.52 -42.18 -35.08
N GLN A 714 -9.74 -42.68 -34.84
CA GLN A 714 -10.25 -43.94 -35.35
C GLN A 714 -10.19 -43.96 -36.89
N GLY A 715 -9.55 -44.98 -37.45
CA GLY A 715 -9.29 -45.07 -38.90
C GLY A 715 -8.22 -44.10 -39.42
N GLY A 716 -7.59 -43.32 -38.54
CA GLY A 716 -6.53 -42.38 -38.84
C GLY A 716 -5.17 -43.04 -39.12
N THR A 717 -4.26 -42.25 -39.68
CA THR A 717 -2.88 -42.65 -39.95
C THR A 717 -1.99 -42.36 -38.74
N LEU A 718 -1.14 -43.32 -38.37
CA LEU A 718 -0.13 -43.18 -37.33
C LEU A 718 1.24 -43.06 -37.98
N THR A 719 1.89 -41.91 -37.91
CA THR A 719 3.30 -41.76 -38.30
C THR A 719 4.20 -42.27 -37.18
N VAL A 720 5.14 -43.14 -37.52
CA VAL A 720 6.14 -43.70 -36.62
C VAL A 720 7.52 -43.32 -37.14
N ARG A 721 8.36 -42.77 -36.26
CA ARG A 721 9.77 -42.52 -36.52
C ARG A 721 10.60 -43.54 -35.75
N LEU A 722 11.37 -44.32 -36.49
CA LEU A 722 12.30 -45.30 -35.98
C LEU A 722 13.69 -44.69 -35.86
N PRO A 723 14.48 -45.06 -34.83
CA PRO A 723 15.88 -44.66 -34.75
C PRO A 723 16.68 -45.15 -35.97
N ALA A 724 17.90 -44.67 -36.15
CA ALA A 724 18.77 -45.21 -37.20
C ALA A 724 19.09 -46.68 -36.93
N PHE A 725 18.81 -47.56 -37.90
CA PHE A 725 19.14 -48.99 -37.82
C PHE A 725 19.64 -49.52 -39.17
N THR A 726 20.40 -50.60 -39.13
CA THR A 726 20.84 -51.34 -40.32
C THR A 726 20.32 -52.78 -40.23
N GLY A 727 19.61 -53.24 -41.26
CA GLY A 727 19.01 -54.58 -41.33
C GLY A 727 17.51 -54.58 -41.07
N SER A 728 16.96 -55.73 -40.66
CA SER A 728 15.52 -55.92 -40.45
C SER A 728 15.09 -55.61 -39.03
N VAL A 729 13.96 -54.92 -38.87
CA VAL A 729 13.32 -54.66 -37.57
C VAL A 729 11.84 -55.03 -37.62
N GLY A 730 11.38 -55.69 -36.56
CA GLY A 730 9.96 -55.96 -36.37
C GLY A 730 9.26 -54.80 -35.67
N LEU A 731 8.15 -54.34 -36.25
CA LEU A 731 7.17 -53.47 -35.60
C LEU A 731 5.93 -54.28 -35.25
N ARG A 732 5.46 -54.17 -34.01
CA ARG A 732 4.22 -54.83 -33.57
C ARG A 732 3.39 -53.86 -32.75
N LEU A 733 2.11 -53.74 -33.03
CA LEU A 733 1.14 -53.13 -32.11
C LEU A 733 0.51 -54.25 -31.30
N VAL A 734 0.57 -54.12 -29.98
CA VAL A 734 -0.11 -55.02 -29.05
C VAL A 734 -1.19 -54.26 -28.29
N ASP A 735 -2.33 -54.90 -28.07
CA ASP A 735 -3.35 -54.38 -27.15
C ASP A 735 -2.89 -54.50 -25.68
N ASP A 736 -3.71 -54.01 -24.76
CA ASP A 736 -3.47 -54.07 -23.31
C ASP A 736 -3.47 -55.50 -22.73
N LEU A 737 -4.05 -56.46 -23.45
CA LEU A 737 -3.99 -57.90 -23.15
C LEU A 737 -2.75 -58.58 -23.74
N GLY A 738 -1.86 -57.83 -24.42
CA GLY A 738 -0.62 -58.33 -25.01
C GLY A 738 -0.81 -59.06 -26.34
N ARG A 739 -2.00 -59.04 -26.93
CA ARG A 739 -2.28 -59.65 -28.24
C ARG A 739 -1.77 -58.74 -29.35
N VAL A 740 -1.08 -59.31 -30.34
CA VAL A 740 -0.62 -58.55 -31.52
C VAL A 740 -1.82 -58.25 -32.41
N VAL A 741 -2.15 -56.97 -32.55
CA VAL A 741 -3.25 -56.50 -33.39
C VAL A 741 -2.78 -56.02 -34.76
N TRP A 742 -1.49 -55.71 -34.89
CA TRP A 742 -0.85 -55.33 -36.15
C TRP A 742 0.65 -55.61 -36.08
N GLN A 743 1.27 -56.00 -37.19
CA GLN A 743 2.72 -56.19 -37.25
C GLN A 743 3.29 -56.02 -38.65
N GLU A 744 4.56 -55.66 -38.72
CA GLU A 744 5.30 -55.51 -39.97
C GLU A 744 6.81 -55.65 -39.79
N GLN A 745 7.52 -56.05 -40.85
CA GLN A 745 8.98 -56.04 -40.90
C GLN A 745 9.47 -54.88 -41.77
N VAL A 746 10.47 -54.15 -41.30
CA VAL A 746 11.02 -52.96 -41.97
C VAL A 746 12.52 -53.13 -42.16
N GLN A 747 13.04 -52.76 -43.33
CA GLN A 747 14.45 -52.84 -43.67
C GLN A 747 14.99 -51.43 -43.93
N GLN A 748 16.16 -51.10 -43.39
CA GLN A 748 16.83 -49.82 -43.60
C GLN A 748 18.36 -49.98 -43.50
N SER A 749 19.11 -49.01 -44.04
CA SER A 749 20.58 -48.93 -43.90
C SER A 749 20.99 -47.62 -43.23
N GLY A 750 21.36 -47.68 -41.95
CA GLY A 750 22.09 -46.64 -41.22
C GLY A 750 21.40 -45.29 -41.01
N ALA A 751 20.12 -45.14 -41.38
CA ALA A 751 19.37 -43.88 -41.29
C ALA A 751 18.08 -44.03 -40.48
N VAL A 752 17.66 -42.94 -39.83
CA VAL A 752 16.33 -42.80 -39.22
C VAL A 752 15.27 -43.01 -40.30
N LEU A 753 14.19 -43.71 -39.97
CA LEU A 753 13.10 -43.99 -40.90
C LEU A 753 11.78 -43.50 -40.34
N GLU A 754 11.12 -42.59 -41.06
CA GLU A 754 9.74 -42.20 -40.81
C GLU A 754 8.78 -42.98 -41.69
N ARG A 755 7.68 -43.42 -41.09
CA ARG A 755 6.71 -44.28 -41.76
C ARG A 755 5.30 -44.02 -41.30
N THR A 756 4.39 -43.85 -42.24
CA THR A 756 2.96 -43.75 -41.96
C THR A 756 2.31 -45.14 -41.96
N LEU A 757 1.73 -45.52 -40.83
CA LEU A 757 0.98 -46.75 -40.62
C LEU A 757 -0.53 -46.47 -40.73
N ARG A 758 -1.28 -47.44 -41.27
CA ARG A 758 -2.75 -47.44 -41.33
C ARG A 758 -3.29 -48.73 -40.71
N PRO A 759 -3.18 -48.90 -39.38
CA PRO A 759 -3.43 -50.19 -38.77
C PRO A 759 -4.92 -50.53 -38.63
N GLY A 760 -5.83 -49.57 -38.83
CA GLY A 760 -7.28 -49.82 -38.82
C GLY A 760 -7.82 -50.28 -37.46
N LEU A 761 -7.22 -49.82 -36.36
CA LEU A 761 -7.51 -50.28 -35.01
C LEU A 761 -8.75 -49.60 -34.43
N ALA A 762 -9.47 -50.33 -33.57
CA ALA A 762 -10.56 -49.77 -32.77
C ALA A 762 -10.03 -48.83 -31.69
N PRO A 763 -10.85 -47.90 -31.15
CA PRO A 763 -10.45 -47.06 -30.04
C PRO A 763 -9.97 -47.90 -28.84
N GLY A 764 -8.86 -47.50 -28.24
CA GLY A 764 -8.24 -48.25 -27.17
C GLY A 764 -6.76 -47.94 -26.96
N LEU A 765 -6.17 -48.59 -25.96
CA LEU A 765 -4.77 -48.45 -25.60
C LEU A 765 -3.94 -49.54 -26.29
N TYR A 766 -2.86 -49.14 -26.96
CA TYR A 766 -1.95 -50.05 -27.66
C TYR A 766 -0.51 -49.74 -27.30
N ASN A 767 0.39 -50.71 -27.46
CA ASN A 767 1.84 -50.49 -27.37
C ASN A 767 2.49 -50.86 -28.70
N LEU A 768 3.19 -49.90 -29.30
CA LEU A 768 4.06 -50.11 -30.45
C LEU A 768 5.40 -50.62 -29.97
N LEU A 769 5.74 -51.85 -30.34
CA LEU A 769 7.00 -52.51 -30.03
C LEU A 769 7.93 -52.43 -31.24
N TYR A 770 9.17 -52.03 -30.99
CA TYR A 770 10.29 -52.00 -31.92
C TYR A 770 11.34 -53.02 -31.47
N THR A 771 11.58 -54.05 -32.29
CA THR A 771 12.54 -55.12 -31.99
C THR A 771 13.54 -55.25 -33.14
N PRO A 772 14.77 -54.70 -33.01
CA PRO A 772 15.81 -54.87 -34.00
C PRO A 772 16.54 -56.21 -33.86
N ALA A 773 17.14 -56.71 -34.96
CA ALA A 773 17.96 -57.93 -34.94
C ALA A 773 19.23 -57.81 -34.07
N GLY A 774 19.68 -56.56 -33.82
CA GLY A 774 20.68 -56.20 -32.80
C GLY A 774 20.42 -54.78 -32.30
N GLY A 775 20.49 -54.56 -30.99
CA GLY A 775 20.17 -53.28 -30.33
C GLY A 775 19.12 -53.43 -29.22
N THR A 776 18.81 -52.33 -28.52
CA THR A 776 17.85 -52.32 -27.40
C THR A 776 16.41 -52.27 -27.93
N PRO A 777 15.53 -53.22 -27.57
CA PRO A 777 14.11 -53.13 -27.89
C PRO A 777 13.48 -51.89 -27.26
N ALA A 778 12.49 -51.31 -27.94
CA ALA A 778 11.76 -50.14 -27.46
C ALA A 778 10.25 -50.32 -27.58
N ALA A 779 9.50 -49.65 -26.71
CA ALA A 779 8.05 -49.64 -26.74
C ALA A 779 7.51 -48.21 -26.62
N ARG A 780 6.44 -47.90 -27.36
CA ARG A 780 5.73 -46.63 -27.31
C ARG A 780 4.24 -46.88 -27.10
N ARG A 781 3.67 -46.35 -26.02
CA ARG A 781 2.23 -46.43 -25.77
C ARG A 781 1.48 -45.45 -26.67
N LEU A 782 0.38 -45.92 -27.24
CA LEU A 782 -0.48 -45.22 -28.18
C LEU A 782 -1.92 -45.31 -27.70
N VAL A 783 -2.65 -44.21 -27.87
CA VAL A 783 -4.08 -44.15 -27.68
C VAL A 783 -4.70 -44.02 -29.06
N PHE A 784 -5.62 -44.90 -29.42
CA PHE A 784 -6.50 -44.68 -30.57
C PHE A 784 -7.86 -44.22 -30.03
N GLU A 785 -8.39 -43.13 -30.56
CA GLU A 785 -9.65 -42.49 -30.11
C GLU A 785 -10.72 -42.50 -31.19
#